data_AF-A0A4Q9HGS4-F1
#
_entry.id   AF-A0A4Q9HGS4-F1
#
_cell.length_a   1.000
_cell.length_b   1.000
_cell.length_c   1.000
_cell.angle_alpha   90.00
_cell.angle_beta   90.00
_cell.angle_gamma   90.00
#
_symmetry.space_group_name_H-M   'P 1'
#
loop_
_entity.id
_entity.type
_entity.pdbx_description
1 polymer ?
#
loop_
_entity_poly.entity_id
_entity_poly.type
_entity_poly.pdbx_seq_one_letter_code
_entity_poly.pdbx_strand_id
1 'polypeptide(L)'
;MKFNQLTKIFGLSLLVVLTACKKYGYEIQDGYPDNSQNVAEGTIDTNMKVIDKSMYGKARVFPGLVDQSEPRVKDVQFTLDLNFTDQTSQNLRISVAPSPQYSTGFYAAPGELIKIVVPAGVDGLTVQIGAHTDDLSGKSTLLRDPVIYNRKQLVSGVNYVRNLYGGHIYILATFAYANPVTFTITGACVSPDFILGQTTDEAWLAKVKASAVPWLELRTKRVIFTIPRDKVLATLNSSEPFTNPTLAMTKWNDVFDLDYNAWMGLSDNAPDIRDRSPQSQWRGVLDIQLSLGYGHSGFPFVGQNDSEWFKSFTSVNNLNTSNGQWGSYHEFGHNCQQPGVWSWSTLGETTNNLFSFKVANRIGANYNILHPAVSSGFPQAITYATTAGTKNFDTDAAINDPFKRMTPFVQIFEKYGYGAMTYLYSQARHADRLNSSDITKHNFVYEKLSDYTQTDLSPFFGAWGILISDAVVAKVAAKYPTLKTAIWTYNPLNKTGGTGTITYSTTVVSVSSTQSGDGTNAALVDGVVSAASYWHSKYSSPTAAETFPISIVLGTGSPIPISIKGVTFAQRQNNSAGYVKDVEIFTSNDNVNYVSVGTTTLPQNTAVYNFNFPGGNVSTKFVKVVIKNGANAVYANLSECNLIKP
;
A
#
# COMPACT_ATOMS: atom_id res chain seq x y z
N MET A 1 48.81 -1.55 -30.36
CA MET A 1 49.52 -2.76 -29.88
C MET A 1 48.94 -3.18 -28.55
N LYS A 2 48.38 -4.41 -28.51
CA LYS A 2 48.40 -5.40 -27.41
C LYS A 2 47.97 -4.88 -26.02
N PHE A 3 46.74 -5.09 -25.54
CA PHE A 3 46.14 -6.38 -25.12
C PHE A 3 47.16 -7.30 -24.43
N ASN A 4 47.15 -7.33 -23.10
CA ASN A 4 47.38 -8.53 -22.26
C ASN A 4 47.64 -8.18 -20.78
N GLN A 5 46.60 -7.81 -20.02
CA GLN A 5 46.57 -8.04 -18.56
C GLN A 5 45.16 -8.35 -17.99
N LEU A 6 44.24 -8.88 -18.82
CA LEU A 6 42.93 -9.35 -18.33
C LEU A 6 42.77 -10.88 -18.30
N THR A 7 43.83 -11.65 -18.53
CA THR A 7 43.74 -13.11 -18.77
C THR A 7 44.35 -13.98 -17.67
N LYS A 8 44.50 -13.47 -16.44
CA LYS A 8 45.01 -14.27 -15.30
C LYS A 8 44.10 -14.34 -14.06
N ILE A 9 42.84 -13.90 -14.16
CA ILE A 9 41.84 -14.08 -13.09
C ILE A 9 40.62 -14.91 -13.57
N PHE A 10 40.68 -15.45 -14.80
CA PHE A 10 39.64 -16.33 -15.35
C PHE A 10 40.02 -17.83 -15.38
N GLY A 11 41.08 -18.21 -14.67
CA GLY A 11 41.68 -19.54 -14.75
C GLY A 11 41.71 -20.36 -13.46
N LEU A 12 40.91 -20.01 -12.44
CA LEU A 12 40.86 -20.77 -11.18
C LEU A 12 39.43 -20.93 -10.62
N SER A 13 38.44 -20.99 -11.51
CA SER A 13 37.03 -21.30 -11.19
C SER A 13 36.54 -22.58 -11.90
N LEU A 14 37.46 -23.37 -12.46
CA LEU A 14 37.20 -24.70 -12.99
C LEU A 14 38.11 -25.68 -12.23
N LEU A 15 37.53 -26.75 -11.66
CA LEU A 15 38.11 -27.75 -10.75
C LEU A 15 38.09 -27.39 -9.24
N VAL A 16 36.91 -27.46 -8.63
CA VAL A 16 36.57 -28.49 -7.62
C VAL A 16 35.04 -28.68 -7.67
N VAL A 17 34.58 -29.49 -8.62
CA VAL A 17 33.28 -30.17 -8.55
C VAL A 17 33.63 -31.62 -8.28
N LEU A 18 33.20 -32.16 -7.14
CA LEU A 18 32.83 -33.57 -6.90
C LEU A 18 32.58 -33.80 -5.40
N THR A 19 31.49 -33.21 -4.89
CA THR A 19 30.66 -33.87 -3.85
C THR A 19 29.20 -33.55 -4.21
N ALA A 20 28.54 -34.53 -4.82
CA ALA A 20 27.14 -34.44 -5.20
C ALA A 20 26.26 -34.45 -3.94
N CYS A 21 25.81 -33.28 -3.48
CA CYS A 21 24.53 -33.17 -2.80
C CYS A 21 23.45 -33.14 -3.90
N LYS A 22 22.54 -34.12 -3.85
CA LYS A 22 21.37 -34.17 -4.73
C LYS A 22 20.62 -32.83 -4.68
N LYS A 23 20.26 -32.35 -5.85
CA LYS A 23 19.50 -31.12 -6.11
C LYS A 23 18.06 -31.36 -5.63
N TYR A 24 17.74 -30.94 -4.41
CA TYR A 24 16.35 -30.95 -3.92
C TYR A 24 15.76 -29.55 -4.08
N GLY A 25 14.66 -29.46 -4.83
CA GLY A 25 13.96 -28.21 -5.09
C GLY A 25 12.94 -28.30 -6.21
N TYR A 26 13.19 -29.12 -7.25
CA TYR A 26 12.26 -29.32 -8.37
C TYR A 26 12.56 -30.67 -9.04
N GLU A 27 11.70 -31.68 -8.93
CA GLU A 27 11.70 -32.84 -9.84
C GLU A 27 10.80 -32.49 -11.04
N ILE A 28 11.37 -31.82 -12.05
CA ILE A 28 10.66 -31.59 -13.33
C ILE A 28 11.23 -32.58 -14.34
N GLN A 29 10.46 -33.60 -14.68
CA GLN A 29 10.59 -34.27 -15.97
C GLN A 29 9.74 -33.46 -16.96
N ASP A 30 10.36 -32.96 -18.02
CA ASP A 30 9.66 -32.17 -19.04
C ASP A 30 8.52 -33.00 -19.65
N GLY A 31 7.32 -32.42 -19.71
CA GLY A 31 6.08 -33.12 -20.10
C GLY A 31 5.95 -33.38 -21.60
N TYR A 32 7.04 -33.26 -22.37
CA TYR A 32 7.05 -33.66 -23.78
C TYR A 32 7.21 -35.18 -23.91
N PRO A 33 6.55 -35.82 -24.91
CA PRO A 33 6.90 -37.17 -25.31
C PRO A 33 8.37 -37.18 -25.72
N ASP A 34 9.22 -37.84 -24.94
CA ASP A 34 10.59 -38.09 -25.33
C ASP A 34 10.61 -39.14 -26.44
N ASN A 35 10.60 -38.67 -27.69
CA ASN A 35 10.74 -39.52 -28.87
C ASN A 35 12.16 -40.12 -29.00
N SER A 36 13.08 -39.88 -28.04
CA SER A 36 14.45 -40.41 -28.07
C SER A 36 14.56 -41.88 -27.64
N GLN A 37 13.47 -42.51 -27.18
CA GLN A 37 13.46 -43.88 -26.62
C GLN A 37 14.40 -44.08 -25.43
N ASN A 38 14.97 -43.02 -24.85
CA ASN A 38 15.80 -43.13 -23.66
C ASN A 38 14.89 -43.30 -22.44
N VAL A 39 14.85 -44.51 -21.90
CA VAL A 39 14.22 -44.77 -20.61
C VAL A 39 15.06 -44.05 -19.55
N ALA A 40 14.49 -43.03 -18.90
CA ALA A 40 15.14 -42.41 -17.76
C ALA A 40 15.36 -43.49 -16.69
N GLU A 41 16.62 -43.91 -16.48
CA GLU A 41 17.01 -44.81 -15.40
C GLU A 41 16.86 -44.09 -14.06
N GLY A 42 15.64 -44.10 -13.53
CA GLY A 42 15.32 -43.67 -12.17
C GLY A 42 14.40 -44.70 -11.54
N THR A 43 14.89 -45.43 -10.54
CA THR A 43 14.03 -46.30 -9.73
C THR A 43 13.10 -45.42 -8.91
N ILE A 44 11.80 -45.40 -9.25
CA ILE A 44 10.78 -44.73 -8.43
C ILE A 44 10.73 -45.47 -7.08
N ASP A 45 11.00 -44.76 -5.99
CA ASP A 45 10.81 -45.31 -4.64
C ASP A 45 9.31 -45.52 -4.42
N THR A 46 8.88 -46.79 -4.39
CA THR A 46 7.51 -47.21 -4.07
C THR A 46 7.43 -47.90 -2.71
N ASN A 47 8.56 -48.01 -1.99
CA ASN A 47 8.63 -48.80 -0.76
C ASN A 47 8.14 -48.01 0.44
N MET A 48 6.82 -48.04 0.65
CA MET A 48 6.17 -47.36 1.77
C MET A 48 6.53 -47.91 3.16
N LYS A 49 7.29 -49.02 3.26
CA LYS A 49 7.75 -49.56 4.55
C LYS A 49 9.04 -48.90 5.04
N VAL A 50 9.78 -48.23 4.16
CA VAL A 50 11.05 -47.59 4.50
C VAL A 50 10.84 -46.11 4.73
N ILE A 51 11.32 -45.65 5.89
CA ILE A 51 11.30 -44.24 6.27
C ILE A 51 12.68 -43.65 6.06
N ASP A 52 12.77 -42.54 5.32
CA ASP A 52 14.02 -41.80 5.13
C ASP A 52 14.29 -40.92 6.36
N LYS A 53 15.24 -41.37 7.19
CA LYS A 53 15.56 -40.68 8.45
C LYS A 53 16.69 -39.65 8.32
N SER A 54 17.17 -39.38 7.11
CA SER A 54 18.36 -38.53 6.87
C SER A 54 18.23 -37.12 7.46
N MET A 55 17.01 -36.56 7.50
CA MET A 55 16.75 -35.22 8.04
C MET A 55 16.03 -35.21 9.39
N TYR A 56 15.88 -36.34 10.08
CA TYR A 56 15.14 -36.40 11.36
C TYR A 56 15.67 -35.44 12.43
N GLY A 57 17.00 -35.24 12.50
CA GLY A 57 17.60 -34.29 13.44
C GLY A 57 17.11 -32.87 13.20
N LYS A 58 17.01 -32.46 11.93
CA LYS A 58 16.55 -31.13 11.52
C LYS A 58 15.03 -31.00 11.56
N ALA A 59 14.31 -32.02 11.08
CA ALA A 59 12.85 -32.10 11.14
C ALA A 59 12.34 -32.05 12.59
N ARG A 60 13.09 -32.58 13.56
CA ARG A 60 12.79 -32.45 15.00
C ARG A 60 12.84 -31.01 15.50
N VAL A 61 13.75 -30.20 14.97
CA VAL A 61 13.82 -28.78 15.30
C VAL A 61 12.63 -28.05 14.67
N PHE A 62 12.39 -28.28 13.38
CA PHE A 62 11.29 -27.70 12.65
C PHE A 62 11.01 -28.46 11.34
N PRO A 63 9.76 -28.72 10.95
CA PRO A 63 8.50 -28.30 11.60
C PRO A 63 8.09 -29.21 12.78
N GLY A 64 8.73 -30.35 12.98
CA GLY A 64 8.43 -31.30 14.06
C GLY A 64 8.37 -32.74 13.55
N LEU A 65 8.56 -33.70 14.46
CA LEU A 65 8.35 -35.11 14.16
C LEU A 65 6.90 -35.52 14.42
N VAL A 66 6.47 -36.59 13.76
CA VAL A 66 5.22 -37.29 14.05
C VAL A 66 5.56 -38.63 14.68
N ASP A 67 4.92 -38.95 15.81
CA ASP A 67 5.16 -40.20 16.51
C ASP A 67 4.70 -41.43 15.67
N GLN A 68 5.33 -42.58 15.85
CA GLN A 68 4.94 -43.81 15.12
C GLN A 68 3.56 -44.34 15.53
N SER A 69 3.07 -43.97 16.72
CA SER A 69 1.73 -44.33 17.18
C SER A 69 0.62 -43.51 16.50
N GLU A 70 0.93 -42.36 15.89
CA GLU A 70 -0.07 -41.60 15.13
C GLU A 70 -0.58 -42.45 13.95
N PRO A 71 -1.88 -42.69 13.79
CA PRO A 71 -2.37 -43.57 12.73
C PRO A 71 -2.05 -43.03 11.33
N ARG A 72 -1.55 -43.89 10.44
CA ARG A 72 -1.44 -43.61 9.00
C ARG A 72 -2.66 -44.17 8.29
N VAL A 73 -3.28 -43.37 7.43
CA VAL A 73 -4.45 -43.79 6.66
C VAL A 73 -4.08 -44.77 5.57
N LYS A 74 -5.01 -45.66 5.24
CA LYS A 74 -4.88 -46.62 4.14
C LYS A 74 -6.06 -46.54 3.20
N ASP A 75 -5.76 -46.21 1.95
CA ASP A 75 -6.67 -46.14 0.81
C ASP A 75 -7.92 -45.29 1.12
N VAL A 76 -7.72 -44.19 1.86
CA VAL A 76 -8.79 -43.26 2.23
C VAL A 76 -9.08 -42.32 1.06
N GLN A 77 -10.35 -42.17 0.73
CA GLN A 77 -10.79 -41.23 -0.29
C GLN A 77 -10.99 -39.82 0.28
N PHE A 78 -10.64 -38.81 -0.49
CA PHE A 78 -10.94 -37.41 -0.20
C PHE A 78 -11.29 -36.67 -1.49
N THR A 79 -12.20 -35.70 -1.38
CA THR A 79 -12.70 -34.95 -2.53
C THR A 79 -12.33 -33.49 -2.40
N LEU A 80 -11.82 -32.90 -3.47
CA LEU A 80 -11.53 -31.47 -3.56
C LEU A 80 -12.41 -30.83 -4.63
N ASP A 81 -13.02 -29.70 -4.27
CA ASP A 81 -13.63 -28.80 -5.25
C ASP A 81 -12.52 -27.94 -5.87
N LEU A 82 -12.12 -28.31 -7.09
CA LEU A 82 -11.07 -27.62 -7.85
C LEU A 82 -11.67 -26.64 -8.86
N ASN A 83 -12.91 -26.20 -8.64
CA ASN A 83 -13.55 -25.19 -9.48
C ASN A 83 -13.17 -23.78 -8.99
N PHE A 84 -12.50 -23.00 -9.84
CA PHE A 84 -12.11 -21.64 -9.52
C PHE A 84 -12.10 -20.76 -10.77
N THR A 85 -12.13 -19.45 -10.56
CA THR A 85 -11.84 -18.47 -11.61
C THR A 85 -10.44 -17.91 -11.41
N ASP A 86 -9.76 -17.59 -12.50
CA ASP A 86 -8.37 -17.13 -12.45
C ASP A 86 -8.28 -15.69 -11.92
N GLN A 87 -8.23 -15.58 -10.60
CA GLN A 87 -8.11 -14.32 -9.85
C GLN A 87 -6.64 -14.03 -9.55
N THR A 88 -5.92 -13.60 -10.58
CA THR A 88 -4.49 -13.30 -10.49
C THR A 88 -4.21 -11.90 -9.94
N SER A 89 -2.97 -11.68 -9.47
CA SER A 89 -2.46 -10.35 -9.13
C SER A 89 -2.65 -9.34 -10.26
N GLN A 90 -2.54 -9.78 -11.52
CA GLN A 90 -2.70 -8.94 -12.70
C GLN A 90 -4.15 -8.49 -12.89
N ASN A 91 -5.11 -9.41 -12.77
CA ASN A 91 -6.54 -9.09 -12.93
C ASN A 91 -7.05 -8.17 -11.82
N LEU A 92 -6.66 -8.46 -10.58
CA LEU A 92 -7.02 -7.67 -9.40
C LEU A 92 -6.17 -6.41 -9.24
N ARG A 93 -5.07 -6.30 -10.00
CA ARG A 93 -4.03 -5.27 -9.91
C ARG A 93 -3.43 -5.10 -8.51
N ILE A 94 -3.38 -6.19 -7.75
CA ILE A 94 -2.79 -6.23 -6.40
C ILE A 94 -1.39 -6.85 -6.44
N SER A 95 -0.59 -6.69 -5.39
CA SER A 95 0.77 -7.25 -5.31
C SER A 95 0.77 -8.78 -5.35
N VAL A 96 -0.06 -9.43 -4.54
CA VAL A 96 -0.11 -10.89 -4.40
C VAL A 96 -1.56 -11.33 -4.30
N ALA A 97 -1.97 -12.28 -5.13
CA ALA A 97 -3.28 -12.93 -5.05
C ALA A 97 -3.14 -14.39 -4.56
N PRO A 98 -4.15 -14.94 -3.86
CA PRO A 98 -4.19 -16.35 -3.52
C PRO A 98 -4.08 -17.26 -4.75
N SER A 99 -3.19 -18.25 -4.71
CA SER A 99 -3.10 -19.28 -5.74
C SER A 99 -4.08 -20.44 -5.47
N PRO A 100 -4.48 -21.22 -6.50
CA PRO A 100 -5.34 -22.42 -6.38
C PRO A 100 -4.69 -23.58 -5.61
N GLN A 101 -4.42 -23.38 -4.32
CA GLN A 101 -3.82 -24.34 -3.40
C GLN A 101 -4.86 -24.86 -2.41
N TYR A 102 -5.16 -26.15 -2.50
CA TYR A 102 -6.22 -26.81 -1.75
C TYR A 102 -5.66 -27.70 -0.64
N SER A 103 -6.14 -27.47 0.58
CA SER A 103 -5.78 -28.29 1.74
C SER A 103 -6.50 -29.64 1.71
N THR A 104 -5.74 -30.73 1.84
CA THR A 104 -6.30 -32.09 1.80
C THR A 104 -6.81 -32.59 3.14
N GLY A 105 -6.46 -31.93 4.25
CA GLY A 105 -6.73 -32.42 5.62
C GLY A 105 -5.77 -33.51 6.10
N PHE A 106 -4.65 -33.71 5.39
CA PHE A 106 -3.65 -34.73 5.71
C PHE A 106 -2.26 -34.12 5.91
N TYR A 107 -1.46 -34.80 6.72
CA TYR A 107 -0.08 -34.43 7.04
C TYR A 107 0.85 -35.59 6.72
N ALA A 108 1.95 -35.32 6.02
CA ALA A 108 3.01 -36.30 5.79
C ALA A 108 3.98 -36.30 6.96
N ALA A 109 4.15 -37.44 7.61
CA ALA A 109 5.21 -37.61 8.60
C ALA A 109 6.60 -37.46 7.93
N PRO A 110 7.61 -36.89 8.62
CA PRO A 110 8.93 -36.66 8.03
C PRO A 110 9.56 -37.92 7.45
N GLY A 111 9.99 -37.85 6.18
CA GLY A 111 10.69 -38.95 5.52
C GLY A 111 9.81 -40.13 5.10
N GLU A 112 8.51 -40.13 5.42
CA GLU A 112 7.57 -41.18 5.00
C GLU A 112 7.10 -40.94 3.56
N LEU A 113 6.87 -42.04 2.85
CA LEU A 113 6.37 -42.00 1.48
C LEU A 113 4.85 -41.95 1.49
N ILE A 114 4.27 -40.97 0.80
CA ILE A 114 2.83 -40.83 0.63
C ILE A 114 2.44 -41.32 -0.75
N LYS A 115 1.44 -42.19 -0.80
CA LYS A 115 0.82 -42.64 -2.06
C LYS A 115 -0.46 -41.84 -2.28
N ILE A 116 -0.56 -41.20 -3.44
CA ILE A 116 -1.76 -40.48 -3.91
C ILE A 116 -2.20 -41.10 -5.23
N VAL A 117 -3.46 -41.52 -5.31
CA VAL A 117 -4.07 -41.97 -6.56
C VAL A 117 -4.94 -40.85 -7.11
N VAL A 118 -4.57 -40.37 -8.29
CA VAL A 118 -5.32 -39.38 -9.06
C VAL A 118 -6.26 -40.11 -10.03
N PRO A 119 -7.54 -39.75 -10.11
CA PRO A 119 -8.48 -40.39 -11.02
C PRO A 119 -8.08 -40.15 -12.48
N ALA A 120 -8.48 -41.08 -13.36
CA ALA A 120 -8.17 -41.00 -14.79
C ALA A 120 -8.76 -39.74 -15.43
N GLY A 121 -7.99 -39.10 -16.32
CA GLY A 121 -8.40 -37.89 -17.04
C GLY A 121 -8.27 -36.60 -16.23
N VAL A 122 -7.62 -36.66 -15.07
CA VAL A 122 -7.24 -35.48 -14.28
C VAL A 122 -5.74 -35.23 -14.43
N ASP A 123 -5.42 -34.05 -14.93
CA ASP A 123 -4.08 -33.54 -15.23
C ASP A 123 -3.86 -32.13 -14.65
N GLY A 124 -2.65 -31.57 -14.81
CA GLY A 124 -2.36 -30.19 -14.38
C GLY A 124 -2.42 -29.99 -12.87
N LEU A 125 -2.16 -31.04 -12.09
CA LEU A 125 -2.09 -30.99 -10.63
C LEU A 125 -0.64 -31.11 -10.14
N THR A 126 -0.31 -30.38 -9.08
CA THR A 126 0.96 -30.50 -8.36
C THR A 126 0.66 -30.78 -6.89
N VAL A 127 1.26 -31.81 -6.31
CA VAL A 127 1.26 -31.98 -4.86
C VAL A 127 2.35 -31.12 -4.24
N GLN A 128 2.03 -30.42 -3.15
CA GLN A 128 3.00 -29.79 -2.26
C GLN A 128 2.94 -30.45 -0.89
N ILE A 129 4.09 -30.78 -0.31
CA ILE A 129 4.19 -31.20 1.09
C ILE A 129 5.04 -30.18 1.85
N GLY A 130 4.44 -29.56 2.86
CA GLY A 130 5.04 -28.47 3.65
C GLY A 130 4.36 -27.12 3.39
N ALA A 131 3.98 -26.42 4.47
CA ALA A 131 3.35 -25.09 4.41
C ALA A 131 4.38 -23.94 4.35
N HIS A 132 5.59 -24.17 4.87
CA HIS A 132 6.67 -23.19 4.97
C HIS A 132 7.43 -23.09 3.65
N THR A 133 7.00 -22.18 2.78
CA THR A 133 7.61 -21.96 1.47
C THR A 133 8.63 -20.82 1.43
N ASP A 134 8.87 -20.15 2.56
CA ASP A 134 9.88 -19.09 2.67
C ASP A 134 11.29 -19.67 2.54
N ASP A 135 12.07 -19.12 1.61
CA ASP A 135 13.39 -19.60 1.24
C ASP A 135 14.48 -18.82 1.98
N LEU A 136 15.20 -19.51 2.86
CA LEU A 136 16.25 -18.90 3.66
C LEU A 136 17.64 -18.97 3.00
N SER A 137 17.75 -19.35 1.73
CA SER A 137 19.04 -19.52 1.03
C SER A 137 19.87 -18.23 0.98
N GLY A 138 19.22 -17.07 1.09
CA GLY A 138 19.88 -15.76 1.18
C GLY A 138 20.37 -15.36 2.57
N LYS A 139 20.19 -16.19 3.61
CA LYS A 139 20.49 -15.84 5.00
C LYS A 139 21.66 -16.64 5.56
N SER A 140 22.54 -15.97 6.30
CA SER A 140 23.60 -16.62 7.09
C SER A 140 23.08 -16.99 8.48
N THR A 141 23.51 -18.13 9.01
CA THR A 141 23.05 -18.70 10.29
C THR A 141 21.57 -19.05 10.26
N LEU A 142 21.29 -20.35 10.22
CA LEU A 142 19.95 -20.87 10.02
C LEU A 142 19.46 -21.66 11.25
N LEU A 143 18.21 -21.42 11.65
CA LEU A 143 17.49 -22.19 12.67
C LEU A 143 16.78 -23.42 12.07
N ARG A 144 16.58 -23.43 10.74
CA ARG A 144 16.07 -24.56 9.94
C ARG A 144 16.74 -24.56 8.57
N ASP A 145 16.68 -25.68 7.85
CA ASP A 145 17.22 -25.69 6.48
C ASP A 145 16.50 -24.68 5.56
N PRO A 146 17.18 -24.16 4.51
CA PRO A 146 16.65 -23.11 3.65
C PRO A 146 15.29 -23.43 3.05
N VAL A 147 15.15 -24.65 2.54
CA VAL A 147 13.96 -25.16 1.87
C VAL A 147 13.53 -26.45 2.56
N ILE A 148 12.31 -26.45 3.10
CA ILE A 148 11.75 -27.57 3.87
C ILE A 148 10.39 -28.04 3.36
N TYR A 149 10.04 -27.65 2.13
CA TYR A 149 8.87 -28.13 1.42
C TYR A 149 9.29 -28.87 0.15
N ASN A 150 8.40 -29.69 -0.40
CA ASN A 150 8.60 -30.35 -1.68
C ASN A 150 7.38 -30.14 -2.59
N ARG A 151 7.60 -30.02 -3.89
CA ARG A 151 6.56 -30.01 -4.92
C ARG A 151 6.84 -31.07 -5.98
N LYS A 152 5.79 -31.77 -6.40
CA LYS A 152 5.87 -32.79 -7.46
C LYS A 152 4.62 -32.75 -8.33
N GLN A 153 4.79 -32.78 -9.64
CA GLN A 153 3.67 -32.91 -10.57
C GLN A 153 2.99 -34.27 -10.38
N LEU A 154 1.67 -34.27 -10.38
CA LEU A 154 0.87 -35.48 -10.31
C LEU A 154 0.42 -35.88 -11.72
N VAL A 155 0.37 -37.19 -11.96
CA VAL A 155 -0.22 -37.79 -13.16
C VAL A 155 -1.43 -38.63 -12.78
N SER A 156 -2.35 -38.86 -13.72
CA SER A 156 -3.42 -39.86 -13.53
C SER A 156 -2.85 -41.22 -13.09
N GLY A 157 -3.48 -41.85 -12.11
CA GLY A 157 -3.01 -43.11 -11.51
C GLY A 157 -2.19 -42.90 -10.23
N VAL A 158 -1.24 -43.80 -9.98
CA VAL A 158 -0.53 -43.89 -8.70
C VAL A 158 0.69 -42.98 -8.68
N ASN A 159 0.76 -42.10 -7.68
CA ASN A 159 1.87 -41.19 -7.45
C ASN A 159 2.48 -41.44 -6.07
N TYR A 160 3.81 -41.38 -5.98
CA TYR A 160 4.55 -41.45 -4.73
C TYR A 160 5.34 -40.17 -4.50
N VAL A 161 5.18 -39.57 -3.32
CA VAL A 161 5.79 -38.29 -2.94
C VAL A 161 6.26 -38.36 -1.48
N ARG A 162 7.38 -37.70 -1.18
CA ARG A 162 7.98 -37.62 0.15
C ARG A 162 8.45 -36.19 0.41
N ASN A 163 8.38 -35.75 1.67
CA ASN A 163 9.17 -34.62 2.15
C ASN A 163 9.98 -35.08 3.37
N LEU A 164 11.28 -34.79 3.38
CA LEU A 164 12.18 -35.21 4.47
C LEU A 164 11.86 -34.52 5.79
N TYR A 165 11.19 -33.37 5.73
CA TYR A 165 10.74 -32.58 6.89
C TYR A 165 9.29 -32.83 7.29
N GLY A 166 8.52 -33.55 6.48
CA GLY A 166 7.08 -33.70 6.66
C GLY A 166 6.31 -32.42 6.36
N GLY A 167 5.02 -32.39 6.67
CA GLY A 167 4.19 -31.19 6.49
C GLY A 167 2.79 -31.49 5.97
N HIS A 168 1.93 -30.48 6.00
CA HIS A 168 0.62 -30.52 5.36
C HIS A 168 0.75 -30.86 3.88
N ILE A 169 -0.21 -31.64 3.38
CA ILE A 169 -0.30 -32.03 1.99
C ILE A 169 -1.31 -31.11 1.31
N TYR A 170 -0.91 -30.52 0.18
CA TYR A 170 -1.73 -29.64 -0.63
C TYR A 170 -1.78 -30.14 -2.06
N ILE A 171 -2.91 -29.90 -2.73
CA ILE A 171 -3.03 -30.06 -4.18
C ILE A 171 -3.13 -28.65 -4.79
N LEU A 172 -2.23 -28.35 -5.71
CA LEU A 172 -2.23 -27.12 -6.50
C LEU A 172 -2.79 -27.44 -7.88
N ALA A 173 -3.75 -26.66 -8.35
CA ALA A 173 -4.37 -26.83 -9.66
C ALA A 173 -3.93 -25.73 -10.63
N THR A 174 -3.46 -26.11 -11.81
CA THR A 174 -3.08 -25.16 -12.87
C THR A 174 -4.30 -24.60 -13.60
N PHE A 175 -5.39 -25.36 -13.67
CA PHE A 175 -6.66 -24.95 -14.27
C PHE A 175 -7.83 -25.55 -13.49
N ALA A 176 -9.00 -24.95 -13.65
CA ALA A 176 -10.20 -25.33 -12.92
C ALA A 176 -10.83 -26.62 -13.46
N TYR A 177 -11.43 -27.40 -12.54
CA TYR A 177 -12.30 -28.52 -12.86
C TYR A 177 -13.74 -28.18 -12.46
N ALA A 178 -14.69 -28.34 -13.37
CA ALA A 178 -16.09 -28.01 -13.11
C ALA A 178 -16.74 -28.91 -12.04
N ASN A 179 -16.31 -30.16 -11.96
CA ASN A 179 -16.78 -31.14 -10.99
C ASN A 179 -15.71 -31.40 -9.93
N PRO A 180 -16.09 -31.65 -8.66
CA PRO A 180 -15.15 -32.07 -7.64
C PRO A 180 -14.38 -33.34 -8.03
N VAL A 181 -13.11 -33.41 -7.63
CA VAL A 181 -12.20 -34.52 -7.94
C VAL A 181 -11.95 -35.35 -6.70
N THR A 182 -12.19 -36.66 -6.79
CA THR A 182 -11.94 -37.62 -5.70
C THR A 182 -10.62 -38.33 -5.88
N PHE A 183 -9.76 -38.21 -4.87
CA PHE A 183 -8.44 -38.82 -4.79
C PHE A 183 -8.46 -39.97 -3.78
N THR A 184 -7.43 -40.82 -3.80
CA THR A 184 -7.17 -41.80 -2.73
C THR A 184 -5.78 -41.56 -2.13
N ILE A 185 -5.66 -41.59 -0.80
CA ILE A 185 -4.38 -41.38 -0.09
C ILE A 185 -4.05 -42.53 0.86
N THR A 186 -2.77 -42.89 0.91
CA THR A 186 -2.21 -43.89 1.83
C THR A 186 -0.90 -43.38 2.41
N GLY A 187 -0.67 -43.66 3.70
CA GLY A 187 0.57 -43.35 4.42
C GLY A 187 0.60 -41.99 5.11
N ALA A 188 -0.44 -41.16 4.96
CA ALA A 188 -0.52 -39.86 5.63
C ALA A 188 -1.21 -39.95 7.01
N CYS A 189 -0.90 -39.02 7.90
CA CYS A 189 -1.65 -38.80 9.13
C CYS A 189 -2.84 -37.87 8.85
N VAL A 190 -3.93 -38.01 9.61
CA VAL A 190 -5.05 -37.06 9.56
C VAL A 190 -4.63 -35.80 10.33
N SER A 191 -4.74 -34.63 9.69
CA SER A 191 -4.45 -33.36 10.35
C SER A 191 -5.60 -32.97 11.29
N PRO A 192 -5.35 -32.50 12.54
CA PRO A 192 -6.40 -32.06 13.46
C PRO A 192 -6.90 -30.65 13.11
N ASP A 193 -7.31 -30.45 11.86
CA ASP A 193 -7.79 -29.18 11.32
C ASP A 193 -9.14 -28.77 11.93
N PHE A 194 -9.33 -27.46 12.07
CA PHE A 194 -10.63 -26.85 12.29
C PHE A 194 -11.18 -26.37 10.96
N ILE A 195 -12.42 -26.73 10.61
CA ILE A 195 -13.11 -26.22 9.42
C ILE A 195 -14.40 -25.53 9.86
N LEU A 196 -14.48 -24.21 9.64
CA LEU A 196 -15.64 -23.42 10.03
C LEU A 196 -16.92 -23.96 9.39
N GLY A 197 -17.95 -24.19 10.20
CA GLY A 197 -19.23 -24.74 9.78
C GLY A 197 -19.27 -26.26 9.59
N GLN A 198 -18.13 -26.96 9.74
CA GLN A 198 -18.06 -28.43 9.63
C GLN A 198 -17.57 -29.11 10.90
N THR A 199 -16.66 -28.48 11.66
CA THR A 199 -16.10 -29.03 12.91
C THR A 199 -16.59 -28.19 14.09
N THR A 200 -17.11 -28.82 15.15
CA THR A 200 -17.45 -28.10 16.40
C THR A 200 -16.20 -27.85 17.24
N ASP A 201 -16.27 -26.86 18.13
CA ASP A 201 -15.16 -26.48 19.00
C ASP A 201 -14.68 -27.64 19.88
N GLU A 202 -15.61 -28.39 20.48
CA GLU A 202 -15.31 -29.52 21.36
C GLU A 202 -14.68 -30.68 20.58
N ALA A 203 -15.23 -30.98 19.39
CA ALA A 203 -14.73 -32.05 18.54
C ALA A 203 -13.33 -31.71 18.01
N TRP A 204 -13.09 -30.46 17.65
CA TRP A 204 -11.77 -30.00 17.26
C TRP A 204 -10.77 -30.11 18.41
N LEU A 205 -11.11 -29.62 19.60
CA LEU A 205 -10.22 -29.68 20.76
C LEU A 205 -9.88 -31.14 21.14
N ALA A 206 -10.85 -32.06 21.03
CA ALA A 206 -10.61 -33.48 21.22
C ALA A 206 -9.61 -34.05 20.19
N LYS A 207 -9.75 -33.71 18.90
CA LYS A 207 -8.80 -34.10 17.84
C LYS A 207 -7.41 -33.56 18.12
N VAL A 208 -7.31 -32.28 18.50
CA VAL A 208 -6.03 -31.64 18.85
C VAL A 208 -5.37 -32.39 20.00
N LYS A 209 -6.08 -32.67 21.10
CA LYS A 209 -5.51 -33.40 22.24
C LYS A 209 -5.06 -34.81 21.89
N ALA A 210 -5.80 -35.51 21.02
CA ALA A 210 -5.52 -36.89 20.65
C ALA A 210 -4.40 -37.08 19.63
N SER A 211 -4.21 -36.13 18.70
CA SER A 211 -3.22 -36.26 17.62
C SER A 211 -1.80 -35.92 18.07
N ALA A 212 -0.79 -36.54 17.47
CA ALA A 212 0.62 -36.17 17.59
C ALA A 212 1.14 -35.34 16.39
N VAL A 213 0.27 -34.93 15.46
CA VAL A 213 0.66 -34.09 14.32
C VAL A 213 1.10 -32.69 14.81
N PRO A 214 2.29 -32.19 14.44
CA PRO A 214 2.86 -30.98 15.04
C PRO A 214 2.20 -29.67 14.61
N TRP A 215 1.52 -29.65 13.47
CA TRP A 215 0.86 -28.48 12.91
C TRP A 215 -0.57 -28.80 12.48
N LEU A 216 -1.43 -27.79 12.46
CA LEU A 216 -2.81 -27.90 12.02
C LEU A 216 -3.24 -26.66 11.24
N GLU A 217 -4.34 -26.76 10.51
CA GLU A 217 -4.96 -25.62 9.85
C GLU A 217 -6.28 -25.18 10.49
N LEU A 218 -6.45 -23.87 10.64
CA LEU A 218 -7.74 -23.23 10.92
C LEU A 218 -8.31 -22.70 9.61
N ARG A 219 -9.40 -23.29 9.13
CA ARG A 219 -9.88 -23.12 7.76
C ARG A 219 -11.24 -22.42 7.70
N THR A 220 -11.32 -21.40 6.83
CA THR A 220 -12.56 -20.70 6.48
C THR A 220 -12.73 -20.64 4.96
N LYS A 221 -13.83 -20.04 4.50
CA LYS A 221 -14.02 -19.77 3.06
C LYS A 221 -12.98 -18.79 2.51
N ARG A 222 -12.48 -17.85 3.33
CA ARG A 222 -11.64 -16.73 2.85
C ARG A 222 -10.17 -16.82 3.24
N VAL A 223 -9.86 -17.41 4.38
CA VAL A 223 -8.51 -17.45 4.94
C VAL A 223 -8.23 -18.76 5.68
N ILE A 224 -6.98 -19.21 5.62
CA ILE A 224 -6.46 -20.37 6.33
C ILE A 224 -5.20 -19.97 7.11
N PHE A 225 -5.15 -20.33 8.39
CA PHE A 225 -3.94 -20.20 9.21
C PHE A 225 -3.34 -21.55 9.53
N THR A 226 -2.05 -21.72 9.26
CA THR A 226 -1.26 -22.88 9.70
C THR A 226 -0.56 -22.55 11.00
N ILE A 227 -0.95 -23.23 12.09
CA ILE A 227 -0.48 -22.95 13.45
C ILE A 227 0.09 -24.20 14.12
N PRO A 228 1.05 -24.03 15.06
CA PRO A 228 1.65 -25.17 15.73
C PRO A 228 0.74 -25.67 16.85
N ARG A 229 0.62 -27.00 16.95
CA ARG A 229 -0.26 -27.69 17.88
C ARG A 229 0.13 -27.45 19.34
N ASP A 230 1.43 -27.42 19.63
CA ASP A 230 1.96 -27.23 20.98
C ASP A 230 1.54 -25.89 21.60
N LYS A 231 1.50 -24.80 20.81
CA LYS A 231 1.00 -23.50 21.27
C LYS A 231 -0.49 -23.53 21.58
N VAL A 232 -1.30 -24.23 20.77
CA VAL A 232 -2.73 -24.45 21.07
C VAL A 232 -2.87 -25.11 22.44
N LEU A 233 -2.14 -26.21 22.68
CA LEU A 233 -2.16 -26.90 23.98
C LEU A 233 -1.66 -26.02 25.13
N ALA A 234 -0.62 -25.23 24.90
CA ALA A 234 -0.07 -24.32 25.91
C ALA A 234 -1.11 -23.25 26.33
N THR A 235 -1.97 -22.79 25.40
CA THR A 235 -3.00 -21.80 25.74
C THR A 235 -4.04 -22.32 26.72
N LEU A 236 -4.28 -23.63 26.79
CA LEU A 236 -5.31 -24.23 27.64
C LEU A 236 -5.11 -23.95 29.14
N ASN A 237 -3.89 -23.59 29.53
CA ASN A 237 -3.53 -23.21 30.91
C ASN A 237 -3.29 -21.69 31.08
N SER A 238 -3.67 -20.87 30.10
CA SER A 238 -3.48 -19.43 30.11
C SER A 238 -4.74 -18.66 30.52
N SER A 239 -4.63 -17.33 30.67
CA SER A 239 -5.76 -16.45 30.94
C SER A 239 -6.75 -16.34 29.76
N GLU A 240 -6.35 -16.74 28.56
CA GLU A 240 -7.18 -16.73 27.35
C GLU A 240 -7.01 -18.05 26.59
N PRO A 241 -7.63 -19.15 27.05
CA PRO A 241 -7.49 -20.45 26.41
C PRO A 241 -8.15 -20.45 25.03
N PHE A 242 -7.46 -21.01 24.03
CA PHE A 242 -8.00 -21.13 22.68
C PHE A 242 -8.88 -22.37 22.56
N THR A 243 -10.13 -22.24 23.02
CA THR A 243 -11.14 -23.30 23.02
C THR A 243 -12.36 -22.99 22.15
N ASN A 244 -12.44 -21.80 21.55
CA ASN A 244 -13.54 -21.38 20.67
C ASN A 244 -13.01 -20.94 19.29
N PRO A 245 -12.49 -21.88 18.47
CA PRO A 245 -12.05 -21.58 17.11
C PRO A 245 -13.21 -21.11 16.21
N THR A 246 -14.46 -21.52 16.45
CA THR A 246 -15.62 -21.06 15.67
C THR A 246 -15.74 -19.54 15.68
N LEU A 247 -15.65 -18.90 16.85
CA LEU A 247 -15.77 -17.45 16.97
C LEU A 247 -14.58 -16.72 16.34
N ALA A 248 -13.35 -17.19 16.59
CA ALA A 248 -12.15 -16.58 16.01
C ALA A 248 -12.18 -16.67 14.47
N MET A 249 -12.50 -17.84 13.93
CA MET A 249 -12.49 -18.07 12.48
C MET A 249 -13.69 -17.44 11.77
N THR A 250 -14.84 -17.27 12.43
CA THR A 250 -15.93 -16.45 11.90
C THR A 250 -15.48 -15.01 11.71
N LYS A 251 -14.79 -14.43 12.72
CA LYS A 251 -14.28 -13.05 12.62
C LYS A 251 -13.23 -12.89 11.53
N TRP A 252 -12.32 -13.84 11.40
CA TRP A 252 -11.34 -13.83 10.31
C TRP A 252 -11.98 -13.95 8.93
N ASN A 253 -13.01 -14.77 8.79
CA ASN A 253 -13.79 -14.83 7.56
C ASN A 253 -14.46 -13.48 7.25
N ASP A 254 -15.07 -12.84 8.25
CA ASP A 254 -15.69 -11.51 8.11
C ASP A 254 -14.68 -10.42 7.75
N VAL A 255 -13.47 -10.44 8.35
CA VAL A 255 -12.40 -9.50 8.01
C VAL A 255 -12.12 -9.58 6.51
N PHE A 256 -11.92 -10.77 5.96
CA PHE A 256 -11.65 -10.88 4.54
C PHE A 256 -12.86 -10.57 3.65
N ASP A 257 -14.05 -10.98 4.05
CA ASP A 257 -15.25 -10.76 3.25
C ASP A 257 -15.61 -9.27 3.19
N LEU A 258 -15.59 -8.59 4.34
CA LEU A 258 -16.10 -7.22 4.51
C LEU A 258 -15.02 -6.14 4.42
N ASP A 259 -13.84 -6.40 4.98
CA ASP A 259 -12.79 -5.38 5.15
C ASP A 259 -11.68 -5.47 4.10
N TYR A 260 -11.55 -6.60 3.41
CA TYR A 260 -10.65 -6.78 2.28
C TYR A 260 -11.41 -6.87 0.96
N ASN A 261 -12.10 -7.98 0.69
CA ASN A 261 -12.75 -8.21 -0.60
C ASN A 261 -13.80 -7.14 -0.91
N ALA A 262 -14.83 -6.97 -0.06
CA ALA A 262 -15.86 -5.97 -0.29
C ALA A 262 -15.29 -4.54 -0.27
N TRP A 263 -14.31 -4.25 0.59
CA TRP A 263 -13.71 -2.91 0.64
C TRP A 263 -12.87 -2.60 -0.59
N MET A 264 -12.23 -3.59 -1.20
CA MET A 264 -11.61 -3.47 -2.52
C MET A 264 -12.64 -3.41 -3.65
N GLY A 265 -13.94 -3.60 -3.39
CA GLY A 265 -15.00 -3.60 -4.41
C GLY A 265 -15.12 -4.93 -5.14
N LEU A 266 -14.73 -6.02 -4.49
CA LEU A 266 -14.84 -7.39 -5.01
C LEU A 266 -16.07 -8.09 -4.45
N SER A 267 -16.67 -8.97 -5.25
CA SER A 267 -17.75 -9.87 -4.81
C SER A 267 -17.67 -11.22 -5.53
N ASP A 268 -18.17 -12.30 -4.94
CA ASP A 268 -18.01 -13.64 -5.55
C ASP A 268 -18.68 -13.76 -6.93
N ASN A 269 -19.81 -13.08 -7.10
CA ASN A 269 -20.69 -13.21 -8.26
C ASN A 269 -20.64 -12.00 -9.20
N ALA A 270 -19.59 -11.18 -9.13
CA ALA A 270 -19.45 -10.02 -10.01
C ALA A 270 -19.50 -10.45 -11.49
N PRO A 271 -20.25 -9.74 -12.37
CA PRO A 271 -20.30 -10.08 -13.79
C PRO A 271 -18.92 -10.03 -14.44
N ASP A 272 -18.17 -8.95 -14.19
CA ASP A 272 -16.78 -8.78 -14.66
C ASP A 272 -15.82 -9.59 -13.78
N ILE A 273 -14.96 -10.38 -14.41
CA ILE A 273 -13.96 -11.20 -13.71
C ILE A 273 -12.98 -10.35 -12.90
N ARG A 274 -12.73 -9.09 -13.27
CA ARG A 274 -11.85 -8.16 -12.56
C ARG A 274 -12.40 -7.74 -11.21
N ASP A 275 -13.72 -7.85 -11.00
CA ASP A 275 -14.37 -7.49 -9.73
C ASP A 275 -14.80 -8.73 -8.94
N ARG A 276 -14.35 -9.93 -9.34
CA ARG A 276 -14.62 -11.15 -8.59
C ARG A 276 -13.66 -11.30 -7.43
N SER A 277 -14.18 -11.72 -6.29
CA SER A 277 -13.32 -12.07 -5.14
C SER A 277 -12.42 -13.26 -5.47
N PRO A 278 -11.20 -13.32 -4.89
CA PRO A 278 -10.41 -14.54 -4.89
C PRO A 278 -11.23 -15.74 -4.41
N GLN A 279 -11.25 -16.81 -5.21
CA GLN A 279 -11.97 -18.05 -4.88
C GLN A 279 -11.10 -18.99 -4.03
N SER A 280 -9.78 -18.82 -4.08
CA SER A 280 -8.83 -19.49 -3.19
C SER A 280 -8.64 -18.70 -1.90
N GLN A 281 -8.40 -19.41 -0.80
CA GLN A 281 -8.22 -18.81 0.51
C GLN A 281 -6.87 -18.13 0.62
N TRP A 282 -6.83 -16.93 1.21
CA TRP A 282 -5.62 -16.34 1.73
C TRP A 282 -4.96 -17.26 2.78
N ARG A 283 -3.64 -17.22 2.90
CA ARG A 283 -2.91 -18.11 3.81
C ARG A 283 -1.90 -17.37 4.67
N GLY A 284 -1.84 -17.72 5.94
CA GLY A 284 -0.82 -17.30 6.89
C GLY A 284 -0.16 -18.49 7.57
N VAL A 285 1.14 -18.42 7.78
CA VAL A 285 1.92 -19.46 8.47
C VAL A 285 2.89 -18.84 9.45
N LEU A 286 3.14 -19.54 10.55
CA LEU A 286 4.19 -19.17 11.50
C LEU A 286 5.48 -19.92 11.19
N ASP A 287 6.62 -19.24 11.17
CA ASP A 287 7.93 -19.84 10.93
C ASP A 287 8.90 -19.57 12.07
N ILE A 288 9.77 -20.54 12.39
CA ILE A 288 10.83 -20.36 13.39
C ILE A 288 11.86 -19.32 12.95
N GLN A 289 12.03 -19.14 11.64
CA GLN A 289 12.93 -18.14 11.06
C GLN A 289 12.40 -17.64 9.72
N LEU A 290 12.38 -16.31 9.57
CA LEU A 290 11.93 -15.64 8.36
C LEU A 290 13.13 -15.16 7.52
N SER A 291 12.93 -15.09 6.21
CA SER A 291 13.88 -14.50 5.27
C SER A 291 14.05 -13.01 5.52
N LEU A 292 12.97 -12.31 5.88
CA LEU A 292 12.92 -10.87 6.10
C LEU A 292 12.02 -10.50 7.30
N GLY A 293 12.44 -9.48 8.04
CA GLY A 293 11.60 -8.82 9.07
C GLY A 293 11.16 -9.71 10.24
N TYR A 294 10.10 -9.25 10.91
CA TYR A 294 9.37 -9.97 11.97
C TYR A 294 8.07 -10.62 11.44
N GLY A 295 7.64 -10.18 10.26
CA GLY A 295 6.64 -10.74 9.38
C GLY A 295 6.96 -10.29 7.95
N HIS A 296 6.47 -11.01 6.95
CA HIS A 296 6.46 -10.52 5.57
C HIS A 296 5.28 -11.09 4.77
N SER A 297 4.80 -10.27 3.85
CA SER A 297 3.74 -10.59 2.90
C SER A 297 4.10 -11.71 1.92
N GLY A 298 3.10 -12.27 1.27
CA GLY A 298 3.24 -13.41 0.37
C GLY A 298 2.02 -14.34 0.36
N PHE A 299 2.17 -15.47 -0.31
CA PHE A 299 1.20 -16.56 -0.29
C PHE A 299 1.89 -17.91 0.02
N PRO A 300 1.87 -18.35 1.29
CA PRO A 300 1.31 -17.66 2.46
C PRO A 300 2.13 -16.43 2.84
N PHE A 301 1.53 -15.50 3.60
CA PHE A 301 2.36 -14.57 4.37
C PHE A 301 2.96 -15.32 5.57
N VAL A 302 4.10 -14.83 6.06
CA VAL A 302 4.86 -15.50 7.10
C VAL A 302 5.00 -14.59 8.30
N GLY A 303 4.69 -15.10 9.50
CA GLY A 303 4.92 -14.44 10.77
C GLY A 303 5.90 -15.21 11.64
N GLN A 304 6.59 -14.55 12.56
CA GLN A 304 7.47 -15.21 13.53
C GLN A 304 6.67 -16.18 14.42
N ASN A 305 7.21 -17.37 14.66
CA ASN A 305 6.57 -18.40 15.48
C ASN A 305 6.65 -18.13 17.00
N ASP A 306 6.04 -17.05 17.47
CA ASP A 306 5.98 -16.65 18.87
C ASP A 306 4.52 -16.54 19.39
N SER A 307 4.33 -15.94 20.57
CA SER A 307 3.01 -15.78 21.18
C SER A 307 2.20 -14.64 20.57
N GLU A 308 2.86 -13.62 20.02
CA GLU A 308 2.19 -12.42 19.49
C GLU A 308 1.48 -12.78 18.18
N TRP A 309 2.22 -13.33 17.22
CA TRP A 309 1.63 -13.76 15.96
C TRP A 309 0.62 -14.89 16.13
N PHE A 310 0.88 -15.84 17.03
CA PHE A 310 -0.11 -16.88 17.36
C PHE A 310 -1.42 -16.26 17.87
N LYS A 311 -1.35 -15.32 18.83
CA LYS A 311 -2.53 -14.62 19.34
C LYS A 311 -3.21 -13.78 18.27
N SER A 312 -2.48 -13.18 17.33
CA SER A 312 -3.12 -12.47 16.22
C SER A 312 -4.07 -13.39 15.43
N PHE A 313 -3.74 -14.68 15.30
CA PHE A 313 -4.61 -15.63 14.60
C PHE A 313 -5.74 -16.16 15.49
N THR A 314 -5.49 -16.35 16.79
CA THR A 314 -6.38 -17.15 17.67
C THR A 314 -7.13 -16.36 18.74
N SER A 315 -6.68 -15.16 19.12
CA SER A 315 -7.28 -14.37 20.21
C SER A 315 -8.54 -13.66 19.73
N VAL A 316 -9.68 -14.05 20.30
CA VAL A 316 -10.96 -13.37 20.08
C VAL A 316 -10.92 -11.94 20.61
N ASN A 317 -10.22 -11.69 21.72
CA ASN A 317 -10.08 -10.34 22.25
C ASN A 317 -9.33 -9.43 21.27
N ASN A 318 -8.21 -9.91 20.71
CA ASN A 318 -7.45 -9.18 19.70
C ASN A 318 -8.33 -8.90 18.46
N LEU A 319 -9.10 -9.88 17.99
CA LEU A 319 -10.01 -9.70 16.84
C LEU A 319 -11.18 -8.73 17.12
N ASN A 320 -11.67 -8.66 18.36
CA ASN A 320 -12.75 -7.74 18.76
C ASN A 320 -12.28 -6.29 18.94
N THR A 321 -11.02 -6.11 19.31
CA THR A 321 -10.47 -4.78 19.67
C THR A 321 -9.51 -4.26 18.62
N SER A 322 -9.05 -5.09 17.69
CA SER A 322 -7.88 -4.85 16.82
C SER A 322 -6.56 -4.61 17.57
N ASN A 323 -6.51 -4.81 18.88
CA ASN A 323 -5.25 -4.79 19.63
C ASN A 323 -4.41 -6.04 19.29
N GLY A 324 -3.11 -5.88 19.02
CA GLY A 324 -2.24 -7.01 18.64
C GLY A 324 -2.58 -7.64 17.28
N GLN A 325 -3.33 -6.92 16.42
CA GLN A 325 -3.69 -7.39 15.07
C GLN A 325 -2.91 -6.69 13.94
N TRP A 326 -2.14 -5.65 14.28
CA TRP A 326 -1.44 -4.83 13.28
C TRP A 326 -0.59 -5.67 12.34
N GLY A 327 0.23 -6.59 12.86
CA GLY A 327 1.11 -7.44 12.03
C GLY A 327 0.34 -8.20 10.95
N SER A 328 -0.68 -8.96 11.33
CA SER A 328 -1.45 -9.76 10.37
C SER A 328 -2.20 -8.92 9.34
N TYR A 329 -2.82 -7.81 9.76
CA TYR A 329 -3.48 -6.90 8.83
C TYR A 329 -2.47 -6.17 7.93
N HIS A 330 -1.27 -5.87 8.42
CA HIS A 330 -0.19 -5.25 7.68
C HIS A 330 0.32 -6.15 6.55
N GLU A 331 0.58 -7.44 6.82
CA GLU A 331 1.09 -8.37 5.81
C GLU A 331 0.05 -8.71 4.74
N PHE A 332 -1.22 -8.92 5.13
CA PHE A 332 -2.30 -9.06 4.15
C PHE A 332 -2.56 -7.76 3.39
N GLY A 333 -2.40 -6.61 4.05
CA GLY A 333 -2.46 -5.30 3.42
C GLY A 333 -1.45 -5.15 2.30
N HIS A 334 -0.21 -5.62 2.49
CA HIS A 334 0.85 -5.61 1.48
C HIS A 334 0.46 -6.40 0.23
N ASN A 335 -0.10 -7.60 0.41
CA ASN A 335 -0.61 -8.40 -0.69
C ASN A 335 -1.66 -7.64 -1.52
N CYS A 336 -2.47 -6.81 -0.87
CA CYS A 336 -3.59 -6.10 -1.48
C CYS A 336 -3.21 -4.74 -2.12
N GLN A 337 -1.96 -4.28 -1.99
CA GLN A 337 -1.56 -2.99 -2.56
C GLN A 337 -1.62 -2.98 -4.08
N GLN A 338 -1.95 -1.82 -4.68
CA GLN A 338 -1.96 -1.64 -6.14
C GLN A 338 -0.83 -0.70 -6.61
N PRO A 339 0.45 -1.15 -6.55
CA PRO A 339 1.60 -0.30 -6.86
C PRO A 339 1.65 0.14 -8.32
N GLY A 340 1.01 -0.61 -9.23
CA GLY A 340 0.95 -0.27 -10.65
C GLY A 340 -0.03 0.85 -11.00
N VAL A 341 -0.86 1.32 -10.07
CA VAL A 341 -1.93 2.27 -10.39
C VAL A 341 -1.99 3.45 -9.42
N TRP A 342 -2.00 3.23 -8.11
CA TRP A 342 -2.26 4.34 -7.18
C TRP A 342 -1.34 4.36 -5.96
N SER A 343 -0.77 3.23 -5.54
CA SER A 343 0.22 3.22 -4.45
C SER A 343 1.60 3.57 -5.00
N TRP A 344 2.07 4.79 -4.71
CA TRP A 344 3.32 5.32 -5.25
C TRP A 344 4.54 4.99 -4.37
N SER A 345 5.76 5.33 -4.81
CA SER A 345 6.97 4.70 -4.28
C SER A 345 7.22 4.95 -2.79
N THR A 346 6.68 6.02 -2.23
CA THR A 346 6.82 6.37 -0.81
C THR A 346 5.76 5.75 0.10
N LEU A 347 4.84 4.95 -0.46
CA LEU A 347 3.67 4.40 0.22
C LEU A 347 3.72 2.89 0.50
N GLY A 348 4.86 2.23 0.26
CA GLY A 348 5.02 0.78 0.43
C GLY A 348 4.63 0.29 1.83
N GLU A 349 5.10 0.97 2.87
CA GLU A 349 4.74 0.69 4.27
C GLU A 349 3.54 1.51 4.78
N THR A 350 2.85 2.23 3.88
CA THR A 350 1.77 3.16 4.25
C THR A 350 0.40 2.60 3.85
N THR A 351 0.25 2.19 2.60
CA THR A 351 -1.07 1.88 2.02
C THR A 351 -1.59 0.52 2.42
N ASN A 352 -0.69 -0.42 2.72
CA ASN A 352 -1.02 -1.70 3.34
C ASN A 352 -1.68 -1.51 4.71
N ASN A 353 -1.25 -0.52 5.49
CA ASN A 353 -1.78 -0.27 6.82
C ASN A 353 -3.20 0.33 6.83
N LEU A 354 -3.73 0.76 5.68
CA LEU A 354 -5.07 1.35 5.60
C LEU A 354 -6.18 0.31 5.92
N PHE A 355 -5.92 -0.97 5.68
CA PHE A 355 -6.84 -2.06 6.02
C PHE A 355 -7.07 -2.18 7.54
N SER A 356 -6.06 -1.88 8.36
CA SER A 356 -6.21 -1.84 9.82
C SER A 356 -7.28 -0.83 10.27
N PHE A 357 -7.36 0.33 9.60
CA PHE A 357 -8.37 1.34 9.90
C PHE A 357 -9.77 0.93 9.42
N LYS A 358 -9.87 0.21 8.30
CA LYS A 358 -11.13 -0.33 7.81
C LYS A 358 -11.73 -1.34 8.79
N VAL A 359 -10.93 -2.31 9.24
CA VAL A 359 -11.36 -3.29 10.24
C VAL A 359 -11.76 -2.58 11.52
N ALA A 360 -10.92 -1.66 12.00
CA ALA A 360 -11.19 -0.89 13.22
C ALA A 360 -12.48 -0.06 13.12
N ASN A 361 -12.75 0.57 11.98
CA ASN A 361 -13.98 1.30 11.73
C ASN A 361 -15.22 0.39 11.83
N ARG A 362 -15.18 -0.78 11.18
CA ARG A 362 -16.31 -1.72 11.17
C ARG A 362 -16.67 -2.21 12.57
N ILE A 363 -15.66 -2.52 13.39
CA ILE A 363 -15.88 -3.09 14.74
C ILE A 363 -15.96 -2.02 15.83
N GLY A 364 -15.84 -0.73 15.49
CA GLY A 364 -15.85 0.36 16.46
C GLY A 364 -14.61 0.43 17.36
N ALA A 365 -13.46 -0.08 16.90
CA ALA A 365 -12.22 -0.06 17.66
C ALA A 365 -11.58 1.33 17.69
N ASN A 366 -10.86 1.61 18.79
CA ASN A 366 -10.13 2.86 18.97
C ASN A 366 -8.85 2.86 18.12
N TYR A 367 -8.61 3.92 17.33
CA TYR A 367 -7.41 4.00 16.48
C TYR A 367 -6.11 4.10 17.28
N ASN A 368 -6.17 4.58 18.53
CA ASN A 368 -4.99 4.70 19.40
C ASN A 368 -4.42 3.35 19.86
N ILE A 369 -5.20 2.26 19.78
CA ILE A 369 -4.75 0.92 20.18
C ILE A 369 -4.25 0.07 19.01
N LEU A 370 -4.37 0.57 17.78
CA LEU A 370 -3.93 -0.19 16.59
C LEU A 370 -2.41 -0.32 16.57
N HIS A 371 -1.70 0.79 16.79
CA HIS A 371 -0.24 0.80 16.89
C HIS A 371 0.24 2.08 17.58
N PRO A 372 1.26 2.04 18.46
CA PRO A 372 1.75 3.23 19.17
C PRO A 372 2.18 4.38 18.25
N ALA A 373 2.76 4.07 17.09
CA ALA A 373 3.20 5.07 16.11
C ALA A 373 2.04 5.80 15.39
N VAL A 374 0.82 5.26 15.40
CA VAL A 374 -0.38 5.99 14.93
C VAL A 374 -0.68 7.16 15.87
N SER A 375 -0.68 6.89 17.17
CA SER A 375 -1.00 7.87 18.22
C SER A 375 -0.01 9.04 18.26
N SER A 376 1.28 8.77 17.99
CA SER A 376 2.31 9.82 17.90
C SER A 376 2.41 10.45 16.51
N GLY A 377 2.23 9.68 15.44
CA GLY A 377 2.45 10.12 14.06
C GLY A 377 1.35 11.04 13.52
N PHE A 378 0.08 10.76 13.79
CA PHE A 378 -1.04 11.53 13.22
C PHE A 378 -1.02 13.01 13.65
N PRO A 379 -0.83 13.34 14.95
CA PRO A 379 -0.69 14.74 15.35
C PRO A 379 0.46 15.46 14.64
N GLN A 380 1.62 14.80 14.49
CA GLN A 380 2.78 15.37 13.79
C GLN A 380 2.50 15.61 12.30
N ALA A 381 1.80 14.67 11.65
CA ALA A 381 1.38 14.79 10.25
C ALA A 381 0.42 15.97 10.06
N ILE A 382 -0.53 16.17 10.96
CA ILE A 382 -1.48 17.30 10.93
C ILE A 382 -0.75 18.63 11.13
N THR A 383 0.23 18.70 12.03
CA THR A 383 1.09 19.87 12.18
C THR A 383 1.83 20.20 10.88
N TYR A 384 2.40 19.19 10.22
CA TYR A 384 3.03 19.36 8.91
C TYR A 384 2.05 19.92 7.87
N ALA A 385 0.85 19.34 7.75
CA ALA A 385 -0.16 19.78 6.80
C ALA A 385 -0.63 21.22 7.06
N THR A 386 -0.69 21.63 8.33
CA THR A 386 -1.18 22.96 8.75
C THR A 386 -0.10 24.06 8.67
N THR A 387 1.19 23.68 8.68
CA THR A 387 2.29 24.64 8.61
C THR A 387 2.37 25.25 7.20
N ALA A 388 2.46 26.58 7.13
CA ALA A 388 2.61 27.30 5.87
C ALA A 388 4.01 27.08 5.28
N GLY A 389 4.11 27.07 3.94
CA GLY A 389 5.37 26.92 3.23
C GLY A 389 5.28 25.92 2.08
N THR A 390 6.34 25.87 1.27
CA THR A 390 6.52 24.85 0.24
C THR A 390 6.69 23.49 0.89
N LYS A 391 5.91 22.52 0.43
CA LYS A 391 5.87 21.15 0.96
C LYS A 391 6.00 20.15 -0.16
N ASN A 392 6.66 19.04 0.13
CA ASN A 392 6.74 17.87 -0.73
C ASN A 392 6.55 16.60 0.11
N PHE A 393 5.38 15.97 -0.05
CA PHE A 393 4.98 14.77 0.69
C PHE A 393 5.96 13.60 0.54
N ASP A 394 6.60 13.50 -0.63
CA ASP A 394 7.45 12.37 -0.95
C ASP A 394 8.88 12.53 -0.43
N THR A 395 9.36 13.77 -0.28
CA THR A 395 10.76 14.03 0.07
C THR A 395 10.97 14.72 1.41
N ASP A 396 9.96 15.38 1.97
CA ASP A 396 10.14 16.15 3.21
C ASP A 396 10.38 15.24 4.42
N ALA A 397 11.47 15.50 5.15
CA ALA A 397 11.83 14.73 6.34
C ALA A 397 10.73 14.73 7.42
N ALA A 398 9.96 15.82 7.53
CA ALA A 398 8.91 15.96 8.54
C ALA A 398 7.76 14.94 8.39
N ILE A 399 7.49 14.50 7.15
CA ILE A 399 6.42 13.56 6.79
C ILE A 399 6.95 12.20 6.31
N ASN A 400 8.26 12.03 6.16
CA ASN A 400 8.90 10.77 5.72
C ASN A 400 8.85 9.66 6.78
N ASP A 401 7.63 9.24 7.12
CA ASP A 401 7.31 8.15 8.02
C ASP A 401 5.97 7.53 7.58
N PRO A 402 5.86 6.21 7.43
CA PRO A 402 4.63 5.57 6.95
C PRO A 402 3.38 5.85 7.79
N PHE A 403 3.51 5.98 9.11
CA PHE A 403 2.39 6.30 10.01
C PHE A 403 1.91 7.75 9.85
N LYS A 404 2.79 8.67 9.46
CA LYS A 404 2.40 10.03 9.10
C LYS A 404 1.73 10.08 7.73
N ARG A 405 2.25 9.32 6.76
CA ARG A 405 1.75 9.33 5.38
C ARG A 405 0.36 8.73 5.20
N MET A 406 -0.11 7.88 6.11
CA MET A 406 -1.48 7.36 6.07
C MET A 406 -2.53 8.39 6.49
N THR A 407 -2.16 9.44 7.24
CA THR A 407 -3.09 10.45 7.76
C THR A 407 -4.01 11.07 6.69
N PRO A 408 -3.53 11.56 5.53
CA PRO A 408 -4.42 12.10 4.49
C PRO A 408 -5.50 11.11 4.02
N PHE A 409 -5.15 9.83 3.87
CA PHE A 409 -6.10 8.80 3.43
C PHE A 409 -7.18 8.56 4.48
N VAL A 410 -6.77 8.39 5.75
CA VAL A 410 -7.71 8.19 6.86
C VAL A 410 -8.62 9.41 7.04
N GLN A 411 -8.12 10.64 6.84
CA GLN A 411 -8.96 11.84 6.83
C GLN A 411 -10.06 11.78 5.76
N ILE A 412 -9.74 11.36 4.54
CA ILE A 412 -10.74 11.20 3.47
C ILE A 412 -11.79 10.16 3.87
N PHE A 413 -11.37 9.02 4.42
CA PHE A 413 -12.32 7.96 4.82
C PHE A 413 -13.27 8.42 5.93
N GLU A 414 -12.76 9.16 6.92
CA GLU A 414 -13.56 9.64 8.03
C GLU A 414 -14.47 10.81 7.64
N LYS A 415 -14.06 11.66 6.69
CA LYS A 415 -14.83 12.83 6.27
C LYS A 415 -15.83 12.56 5.16
N TYR A 416 -15.53 11.63 4.26
CA TYR A 416 -16.35 11.32 3.08
C TYR A 416 -16.83 9.87 3.01
N GLY A 417 -16.41 9.02 3.95
CA GLY A 417 -16.79 7.62 4.04
C GLY A 417 -15.73 6.68 3.46
N TYR A 418 -15.65 5.48 4.05
CA TYR A 418 -14.72 4.42 3.66
C TYR A 418 -14.94 3.89 2.23
N GLY A 419 -16.10 4.16 1.62
CA GLY A 419 -16.38 3.84 0.22
C GLY A 419 -15.42 4.53 -0.77
N ALA A 420 -14.72 5.59 -0.36
CA ALA A 420 -13.70 6.25 -1.17
C ALA A 420 -12.62 5.27 -1.65
N MET A 421 -12.20 4.34 -0.78
CA MET A 421 -11.22 3.32 -1.13
C MET A 421 -11.80 2.28 -2.10
N THR A 422 -13.05 1.86 -1.88
CA THR A 422 -13.77 0.93 -2.76
C THR A 422 -13.87 1.50 -4.17
N TYR A 423 -14.23 2.79 -4.28
CA TYR A 423 -14.23 3.50 -5.55
C TYR A 423 -12.84 3.55 -6.17
N LEU A 424 -11.81 3.92 -5.40
CA LEU A 424 -10.43 3.99 -5.90
C LEU A 424 -9.92 2.65 -6.43
N TYR A 425 -10.11 1.55 -5.68
CA TYR A 425 -9.70 0.20 -6.08
C TYR A 425 -10.43 -0.27 -7.35
N SER A 426 -11.74 -0.03 -7.41
CA SER A 426 -12.55 -0.40 -8.59
C SER A 426 -12.11 0.39 -9.82
N GLN A 427 -11.95 1.71 -9.69
CA GLN A 427 -11.42 2.54 -10.77
C GLN A 427 -10.00 2.12 -11.17
N ALA A 428 -9.17 1.70 -10.21
CA ALA A 428 -7.82 1.26 -10.48
C ALA A 428 -7.78 -0.05 -11.27
N ARG A 429 -8.64 -1.04 -10.96
CA ARG A 429 -8.76 -2.29 -11.74
C ARG A 429 -9.25 -2.06 -13.16
N HIS A 430 -10.09 -1.06 -13.35
CA HIS A 430 -10.70 -0.73 -14.64
C HIS A 430 -9.94 0.33 -15.45
N ALA A 431 -8.87 0.93 -14.91
CA ALA A 431 -8.12 1.95 -15.64
C ALA A 431 -7.49 1.37 -16.92
N ASP A 432 -7.59 2.08 -18.04
CA ASP A 432 -7.14 1.57 -19.35
C ASP A 432 -5.63 1.26 -19.39
N ARG A 433 -4.84 1.92 -18.54
CA ARG A 433 -3.40 1.75 -18.44
C ARG A 433 -2.92 1.82 -17.00
N LEU A 434 -1.75 1.21 -16.77
CA LEU A 434 -0.99 1.38 -15.53
C LEU A 434 -0.31 2.75 -15.49
N ASN A 435 0.03 3.20 -14.29
CA ASN A 435 0.71 4.47 -14.03
C ASN A 435 2.21 4.22 -13.82
N SER A 436 3.03 4.76 -14.71
CA SER A 436 4.48 4.50 -14.76
C SER A 436 5.33 5.39 -13.86
N SER A 437 4.76 6.44 -13.27
CA SER A 437 5.47 7.37 -12.38
C SER A 437 4.62 7.84 -11.20
N ASP A 438 5.27 8.29 -10.14
CA ASP A 438 4.59 8.75 -8.93
C ASP A 438 3.61 9.90 -9.21
N ILE A 439 4.00 10.88 -10.02
CA ILE A 439 3.11 11.99 -10.41
C ILE A 439 1.84 11.50 -11.12
N THR A 440 1.92 10.44 -11.94
CA THR A 440 0.74 9.86 -12.59
C THR A 440 -0.18 9.14 -11.59
N LYS A 441 0.40 8.54 -10.54
CA LYS A 441 -0.35 7.92 -9.44
C LYS A 441 -0.99 8.97 -8.53
N HIS A 442 -0.29 10.06 -8.20
CA HIS A 442 -0.86 11.20 -7.47
C HIS A 442 -2.04 11.79 -8.21
N ASN A 443 -1.88 12.07 -9.50
CA ASN A 443 -2.95 12.56 -10.37
C ASN A 443 -4.16 11.61 -10.39
N PHE A 444 -3.92 10.30 -10.47
CA PHE A 444 -4.98 9.30 -10.44
C PHE A 444 -5.75 9.33 -9.12
N VAL A 445 -5.05 9.32 -7.98
CA VAL A 445 -5.67 9.38 -6.65
C VAL A 445 -6.45 10.69 -6.48
N TYR A 446 -5.87 11.83 -6.87
CA TYR A 446 -6.54 13.12 -6.83
C TYR A 446 -7.83 13.14 -7.67
N GLU A 447 -7.76 12.69 -8.93
CA GLU A 447 -8.91 12.64 -9.82
C GLU A 447 -10.01 11.73 -9.25
N LYS A 448 -9.67 10.50 -8.83
CA LYS A 448 -10.66 9.52 -8.36
C LYS A 448 -11.25 9.86 -7.01
N LEU A 449 -10.48 10.44 -6.08
CA LEU A 449 -11.04 10.92 -4.83
C LEU A 449 -11.88 12.18 -5.04
N SER A 450 -11.50 13.07 -5.96
CA SER A 450 -12.33 14.24 -6.30
C SER A 450 -13.65 13.81 -6.98
N ASP A 451 -13.59 12.80 -7.85
CA ASP A 451 -14.78 12.18 -8.46
C ASP A 451 -15.70 11.59 -7.38
N TYR A 452 -15.17 10.81 -6.44
CA TYR A 452 -15.96 10.22 -5.36
C TYR A 452 -16.59 11.28 -4.45
N THR A 453 -15.82 12.30 -4.08
CA THR A 453 -16.27 13.36 -3.15
C THR A 453 -17.08 14.47 -3.83
N GLN A 454 -17.17 14.46 -5.17
CA GLN A 454 -17.78 15.51 -5.99
C GLN A 454 -17.25 16.91 -5.65
N THR A 455 -15.97 16.97 -5.27
CA THR A 455 -15.30 18.17 -4.78
C THR A 455 -13.90 18.20 -5.39
N ASP A 456 -13.46 19.35 -5.87
CA ASP A 456 -12.06 19.52 -6.24
C ASP A 456 -11.21 19.56 -4.96
N LEU A 457 -10.52 18.43 -4.70
CA LEU A 457 -9.66 18.22 -3.54
C LEU A 457 -8.28 18.86 -3.69
N SER A 458 -8.03 19.67 -4.71
CA SER A 458 -6.71 20.27 -4.93
C SER A 458 -6.19 21.02 -3.68
N PRO A 459 -7.01 21.76 -2.90
CA PRO A 459 -6.54 22.37 -1.64
C PRO A 459 -6.00 21.34 -0.63
N PHE A 460 -6.64 20.17 -0.54
CA PHE A 460 -6.25 19.10 0.37
C PHE A 460 -4.91 18.49 -0.03
N PHE A 461 -4.73 18.16 -1.30
CA PHE A 461 -3.46 17.63 -1.82
C PHE A 461 -2.33 18.65 -1.65
N GLY A 462 -2.61 19.94 -1.92
CA GLY A 462 -1.68 21.02 -1.70
C GLY A 462 -1.26 21.21 -0.25
N ALA A 463 -2.20 21.10 0.71
CA ALA A 463 -1.90 21.19 2.14
C ALA A 463 -0.96 20.06 2.61
N TRP A 464 -1.12 18.87 2.04
CA TRP A 464 -0.25 17.72 2.30
C TRP A 464 1.04 17.73 1.48
N GLY A 465 1.22 18.65 0.52
CA GLY A 465 2.38 18.67 -0.37
C GLY A 465 2.42 17.50 -1.36
N ILE A 466 1.29 16.85 -1.64
CA ILE A 466 1.19 15.80 -2.65
C ILE A 466 1.11 16.49 -4.01
N LEU A 467 2.13 16.29 -4.84
CA LEU A 467 2.26 16.98 -6.11
C LEU A 467 1.19 16.47 -7.10
N ILE A 468 0.52 17.40 -7.77
CA ILE A 468 -0.46 17.12 -8.82
C ILE A 468 -0.20 18.07 -9.99
N SER A 469 -0.40 17.59 -11.21
CA SER A 469 -0.15 18.39 -12.41
C SER A 469 -1.26 19.41 -12.68
N ASP A 470 -0.89 20.60 -13.13
CA ASP A 470 -1.83 21.68 -13.45
C ASP A 470 -2.93 21.25 -14.43
N ALA A 471 -2.60 20.41 -15.42
CA ALA A 471 -3.57 19.91 -16.39
C ALA A 471 -4.70 19.09 -15.74
N VAL A 472 -4.37 18.27 -14.74
CA VAL A 472 -5.37 17.46 -14.01
C VAL A 472 -6.16 18.34 -13.05
N VAL A 473 -5.53 19.34 -12.42
CA VAL A 473 -6.24 20.34 -11.60
C VAL A 473 -7.28 21.08 -12.44
N ALA A 474 -6.90 21.59 -13.61
CA ALA A 474 -7.83 22.28 -14.51
C ALA A 474 -9.00 21.38 -14.94
N LYS A 475 -8.72 20.11 -15.25
CA LYS A 475 -9.73 19.10 -15.59
C LYS A 475 -10.74 18.89 -14.45
N VAL A 476 -10.27 18.73 -13.22
CA VAL A 476 -11.13 18.45 -12.05
C VAL A 476 -11.89 19.71 -11.62
N ALA A 477 -11.25 20.88 -11.61
CA ALA A 477 -11.87 22.16 -11.26
C ALA A 477 -12.99 22.57 -12.24
N ALA A 478 -12.91 22.14 -13.51
CA ALA A 478 -13.99 22.33 -14.47
C ALA A 478 -15.24 21.48 -14.17
N LYS A 479 -15.10 20.42 -13.36
CA LYS A 479 -16.17 19.46 -13.04
C LYS A 479 -16.77 19.69 -11.65
N TYR A 480 -15.96 20.12 -10.69
CA TYR A 480 -16.34 20.14 -9.27
C TYR A 480 -16.02 21.47 -8.57
N PRO A 481 -16.85 21.87 -7.59
CA PRO A 481 -16.52 23.01 -6.75
C PRO A 481 -15.28 22.73 -5.91
N THR A 482 -14.41 23.73 -5.77
CA THR A 482 -13.22 23.66 -4.92
C THR A 482 -13.59 23.47 -3.46
N LEU A 483 -12.81 22.63 -2.76
CA LEU A 483 -12.94 22.41 -1.32
C LEU A 483 -12.91 23.74 -0.53
N LYS A 484 -13.86 23.90 0.40
CA LYS A 484 -14.03 25.12 1.21
C LYS A 484 -13.57 24.99 2.66
N THR A 485 -13.43 23.77 3.17
CA THR A 485 -13.07 23.48 4.56
C THR A 485 -11.71 22.81 4.65
N ALA A 486 -10.92 23.19 5.65
CA ALA A 486 -9.54 22.75 5.85
C ALA A 486 -9.49 21.33 6.46
N ILE A 487 -10.01 20.33 5.75
CA ILE A 487 -10.14 18.95 6.27
C ILE A 487 -8.79 18.31 6.64
N TRP A 488 -7.66 18.82 6.14
CA TRP A 488 -6.31 18.37 6.54
C TRP A 488 -5.99 18.66 8.02
N THR A 489 -6.78 19.50 8.68
CA THR A 489 -6.69 19.76 10.13
C THR A 489 -7.48 18.75 10.97
N TYR A 490 -8.24 17.85 10.34
CA TYR A 490 -9.02 16.83 11.04
C TYR A 490 -8.10 15.81 11.70
N ASN A 491 -8.35 15.49 12.97
CA ASN A 491 -7.64 14.46 13.71
C ASN A 491 -8.49 13.18 13.80
N PRO A 492 -8.14 12.12 13.05
CA PRO A 492 -8.89 10.86 13.08
C PRO A 492 -8.91 10.13 14.42
N LEU A 493 -8.00 10.44 15.35
CA LEU A 493 -7.86 9.75 16.63
C LEU A 493 -8.92 10.17 17.65
N ASN A 494 -9.27 11.46 17.65
CA ASN A 494 -10.26 12.04 18.57
C ASN A 494 -11.49 12.61 17.84
N LYS A 495 -11.52 12.49 16.51
CA LYS A 495 -12.62 12.91 15.63
C LYS A 495 -12.92 14.42 15.67
N THR A 496 -11.89 15.26 15.86
CA THR A 496 -12.04 16.73 15.93
C THR A 496 -11.33 17.45 14.77
N GLY A 497 -11.66 18.72 14.54
CA GLY A 497 -11.05 19.56 13.49
C GLY A 497 -11.69 19.39 12.10
N GLY A 498 -11.03 19.93 11.07
CA GLY A 498 -11.46 19.80 9.67
C GLY A 498 -12.67 20.65 9.25
N THR A 499 -13.09 21.60 10.09
CA THR A 499 -14.28 22.45 9.85
C THR A 499 -13.94 23.91 9.54
N GLY A 500 -12.68 24.33 9.74
CA GLY A 500 -12.25 25.71 9.48
C GLY A 500 -12.35 26.06 8.00
N THR A 501 -12.73 27.30 7.70
CA THR A 501 -12.80 27.83 6.33
C THR A 501 -11.39 27.98 5.75
N ILE A 502 -11.20 27.52 4.51
CA ILE A 502 -9.95 27.73 3.78
C ILE A 502 -9.86 29.20 3.38
N THR A 503 -8.85 29.89 3.89
CA THR A 503 -8.54 31.26 3.52
C THR A 503 -7.11 31.31 3.02
N TYR A 504 -6.93 31.83 1.81
CA TYR A 504 -5.61 32.14 1.28
C TYR A 504 -5.41 33.64 1.36
N SER A 505 -4.31 34.10 1.94
CA SER A 505 -3.95 35.52 1.95
C SER A 505 -2.91 35.78 0.86
N THR A 506 -3.02 36.91 0.17
CA THR A 506 -1.99 37.34 -0.77
C THR A 506 -0.67 37.54 -0.03
N THR A 507 0.43 37.09 -0.60
CA THR A 507 1.78 37.27 -0.05
C THR A 507 2.66 38.03 -1.03
N VAL A 508 3.65 38.76 -0.54
CA VAL A 508 4.70 39.33 -1.39
C VAL A 508 5.84 38.33 -1.48
N VAL A 509 6.08 37.80 -2.69
CA VAL A 509 7.11 36.82 -2.98
C VAL A 509 8.45 37.49 -3.23
N SER A 510 8.45 38.56 -4.03
CA SER A 510 9.65 39.37 -4.27
C SER A 510 9.28 40.77 -4.79
N VAL A 511 10.17 41.74 -4.57
CA VAL A 511 10.10 43.08 -5.16
C VAL A 511 11.50 43.45 -5.65
N SER A 512 11.63 43.93 -6.89
CA SER A 512 12.95 44.21 -7.48
C SER A 512 13.59 45.50 -6.98
N SER A 513 12.83 46.38 -6.31
CA SER A 513 13.31 47.67 -5.79
C SER A 513 12.62 48.02 -4.48
N THR A 514 13.38 48.23 -3.41
CA THR A 514 12.85 48.64 -2.10
C THR A 514 13.80 49.63 -1.45
N GLN A 515 13.28 50.77 -1.00
CA GLN A 515 14.06 51.72 -0.22
C GLN A 515 14.20 51.23 1.23
N SER A 516 15.45 51.06 1.69
CA SER A 516 15.70 50.70 3.09
C SER A 516 15.28 51.85 4.02
N GLY A 517 14.49 51.52 5.05
CA GLY A 517 14.03 52.47 6.07
C GLY A 517 12.86 53.37 5.67
N ASP A 518 12.30 53.21 4.47
CA ASP A 518 11.19 54.05 3.98
C ASP A 518 10.10 53.18 3.34
N GLY A 519 9.15 52.73 4.17
CA GLY A 519 8.13 51.76 3.81
C GLY A 519 8.59 50.30 3.91
N THR A 520 7.68 49.37 3.61
CA THR A 520 7.93 47.93 3.67
C THR A 520 7.18 47.19 2.57
N ASN A 521 7.75 46.09 2.07
CA ASN A 521 7.09 45.24 1.08
C ASN A 521 5.77 44.66 1.61
N ALA A 522 5.67 44.40 2.92
CA ALA A 522 4.46 43.85 3.53
C ALA A 522 3.24 44.78 3.37
N ALA A 523 3.46 46.09 3.27
CA ALA A 523 2.41 47.09 3.09
C ALA A 523 1.69 46.94 1.74
N LEU A 524 2.29 46.28 0.74
CA LEU A 524 1.62 46.03 -0.53
C LEU A 524 0.36 45.14 -0.36
N VAL A 525 0.29 44.31 0.67
CA VAL A 525 -0.75 43.27 0.80
C VAL A 525 -1.42 43.26 2.18
N ASP A 526 -1.19 44.28 3.01
CA ASP A 526 -1.74 44.37 4.37
C ASP A 526 -3.19 44.87 4.43
N GLY A 527 -3.73 45.39 3.32
CA GLY A 527 -5.07 45.94 3.23
C GLY A 527 -5.21 47.37 3.77
N VAL A 528 -4.11 48.08 4.04
CA VAL A 528 -4.11 49.41 4.67
C VAL A 528 -3.74 50.51 3.66
N VAL A 529 -4.75 51.22 3.17
CA VAL A 529 -4.53 52.37 2.28
C VAL A 529 -4.31 53.65 3.10
N SER A 530 -3.06 54.04 3.34
CA SER A 530 -2.73 55.23 4.14
C SER A 530 -1.40 55.91 3.78
N ALA A 531 -1.14 57.11 4.30
CA ALA A 531 0.16 57.77 4.16
C ALA A 531 1.30 57.08 4.94
N ALA A 532 0.96 56.21 5.90
CA ALA A 532 1.87 55.58 6.85
C ALA A 532 2.18 54.09 6.55
N SER A 533 1.26 53.38 5.88
CA SER A 533 1.52 52.04 5.34
C SER A 533 1.70 52.12 3.83
N TYR A 534 2.93 51.86 3.38
CA TYR A 534 3.30 51.90 1.98
C TYR A 534 4.59 51.13 1.71
N TRP A 535 4.76 50.75 0.45
CA TRP A 535 6.02 50.38 -0.15
C TRP A 535 6.59 51.55 -0.96
N HIS A 536 7.91 51.71 -0.94
CA HIS A 536 8.63 52.70 -1.74
C HIS A 536 9.76 52.03 -2.50
N SER A 537 9.88 52.32 -3.81
CA SER A 537 11.03 51.90 -4.60
C SER A 537 12.29 52.64 -4.15
N LYS A 538 13.46 52.05 -4.40
CA LYS A 538 14.73 52.67 -4.04
C LYS A 538 14.94 53.95 -4.87
N TYR A 539 15.19 55.07 -4.18
CA TYR A 539 15.53 56.34 -4.81
C TYR A 539 16.95 56.80 -4.45
N SER A 540 17.49 56.32 -3.33
CA SER A 540 18.85 56.61 -2.90
C SER A 540 19.84 55.64 -3.57
N SER A 541 20.46 56.10 -4.66
CA SER A 541 21.45 55.35 -5.44
C SER A 541 20.97 53.95 -5.90
N PRO A 542 19.86 53.86 -6.66
CA PRO A 542 19.39 52.59 -7.19
C PRO A 542 20.36 52.05 -8.25
N THR A 543 20.58 50.74 -8.24
CA THR A 543 21.21 50.03 -9.37
C THR A 543 20.24 49.97 -10.55
N ALA A 544 20.74 49.67 -11.76
CA ALA A 544 19.88 49.54 -12.94
C ALA A 544 18.72 48.55 -12.74
N ALA A 545 18.94 47.45 -12.02
CA ALA A 545 17.90 46.45 -11.71
C ALA A 545 16.84 46.93 -10.69
N GLU A 546 17.16 48.00 -9.93
CA GLU A 546 16.27 48.63 -8.94
C GLU A 546 15.52 49.85 -9.51
N THR A 547 15.71 50.17 -10.80
CA THR A 547 14.97 51.23 -11.51
C THR A 547 13.84 50.66 -12.37
N PHE A 548 13.05 51.52 -13.03
CA PHE A 548 12.01 51.06 -13.94
C PHE A 548 12.59 50.23 -15.10
N PRO A 549 11.94 49.12 -15.50
CA PRO A 549 10.69 48.59 -14.94
C PRO A 549 10.87 47.85 -13.60
N ILE A 550 10.03 48.16 -12.61
CA ILE A 550 10.06 47.54 -11.28
C ILE A 550 9.09 46.36 -11.24
N SER A 551 9.54 45.20 -10.76
CA SER A 551 8.72 44.00 -10.64
C SER A 551 8.30 43.75 -9.19
N ILE A 552 6.99 43.52 -8.98
CA ILE A 552 6.41 43.03 -7.73
C ILE A 552 5.80 41.66 -8.05
N VAL A 553 6.28 40.60 -7.39
CA VAL A 553 5.69 39.26 -7.50
C VAL A 553 4.86 38.99 -6.26
N LEU A 554 3.56 38.76 -6.48
CA LEU A 554 2.58 38.36 -5.49
C LEU A 554 2.34 36.85 -5.58
N GLY A 555 2.19 36.21 -4.43
CA GLY A 555 1.72 34.84 -4.30
C GLY A 555 0.25 34.85 -3.88
N THR A 556 -0.52 33.87 -4.34
CA THR A 556 -1.92 33.72 -3.93
C THR A 556 -2.09 33.26 -2.48
N GLY A 557 -1.00 32.81 -1.85
CA GLY A 557 -0.98 32.13 -0.55
C GLY A 557 -1.38 30.65 -0.63
N SER A 558 -1.79 30.19 -1.82
CA SER A 558 -2.19 28.82 -2.06
C SER A 558 -1.03 27.98 -2.63
N PRO A 559 -0.81 26.73 -2.17
CA PRO A 559 0.20 25.83 -2.74
C PRO A 559 -0.18 25.34 -4.14
N ILE A 560 -1.43 25.51 -4.55
CA ILE A 560 -2.00 25.12 -5.85
C ILE A 560 -2.53 26.34 -6.60
N PRO A 561 -2.72 26.28 -7.93
CA PRO A 561 -3.33 27.37 -8.68
C PRO A 561 -4.76 27.61 -8.19
N ILE A 562 -5.14 28.87 -7.98
CA ILE A 562 -6.51 29.27 -7.65
C ILE A 562 -6.99 30.35 -8.60
N SER A 563 -8.30 30.48 -8.74
CA SER A 563 -8.93 31.49 -9.59
C SER A 563 -8.65 32.89 -9.05
N ILE A 564 -8.03 33.75 -9.86
CA ILE A 564 -7.77 35.17 -9.59
C ILE A 564 -8.47 36.02 -10.65
N LYS A 565 -9.19 37.04 -10.21
CA LYS A 565 -9.99 37.94 -11.06
C LYS A 565 -9.21 39.18 -11.51
N GLY A 566 -8.23 39.62 -10.72
CA GLY A 566 -7.56 40.88 -10.96
C GLY A 566 -6.55 41.27 -9.89
N VAL A 567 -6.07 42.52 -9.99
CA VAL A 567 -5.16 43.15 -9.02
C VAL A 567 -5.75 44.49 -8.61
N THR A 568 -5.71 44.77 -7.31
CA THR A 568 -6.07 46.04 -6.69
C THR A 568 -4.82 46.87 -6.45
N PHE A 569 -4.88 48.16 -6.76
CA PHE A 569 -3.81 49.12 -6.56
C PHE A 569 -4.31 50.31 -5.73
N ALA A 570 -3.48 50.82 -4.82
CA ALA A 570 -3.72 52.10 -4.17
C ALA A 570 -2.43 52.92 -4.12
N GLN A 571 -2.51 54.17 -4.60
CA GLN A 571 -1.41 55.12 -4.53
C GLN A 571 -1.16 55.55 -3.09
N ARG A 572 0.09 55.89 -2.75
CA ARG A 572 0.42 56.41 -1.42
C ARG A 572 -0.23 57.77 -1.18
N GLN A 573 -0.90 57.95 -0.05
CA GLN A 573 -1.44 59.27 0.31
C GLN A 573 -0.30 60.28 0.59
N ASN A 574 -0.54 61.55 0.25
CA ASN A 574 0.39 62.67 0.47
C ASN A 574 1.76 62.57 -0.25
N ASN A 575 1.88 61.76 -1.31
CA ASN A 575 3.09 61.71 -2.14
C ASN A 575 2.76 61.51 -3.64
N SER A 576 2.10 62.50 -4.24
CA SER A 576 1.69 62.48 -5.66
C SER A 576 2.85 62.35 -6.65
N ALA A 577 4.06 62.79 -6.26
CA ALA A 577 5.26 62.62 -7.07
C ALA A 577 5.62 61.15 -7.28
N GLY A 578 5.38 60.27 -6.31
CA GLY A 578 5.72 58.85 -6.41
C GLY A 578 4.64 57.96 -7.01
N TYR A 579 3.56 58.52 -7.56
CA TYR A 579 2.46 57.69 -8.06
C TYR A 579 2.90 56.77 -9.19
N VAL A 580 2.48 55.51 -9.12
CA VAL A 580 2.64 54.54 -10.20
C VAL A 580 1.71 54.90 -11.35
N LYS A 581 2.14 54.71 -12.60
CA LYS A 581 1.33 55.03 -13.78
C LYS A 581 1.08 53.79 -14.64
N ASP A 582 1.99 53.45 -15.55
CA ASP A 582 1.74 52.35 -16.49
C ASP A 582 2.23 51.02 -15.91
N VAL A 583 1.36 50.02 -15.88
CA VAL A 583 1.66 48.68 -15.35
C VAL A 583 1.26 47.59 -16.35
N GLU A 584 2.00 46.48 -16.33
CA GLU A 584 1.64 45.23 -17.01
C GLU A 584 1.59 44.10 -15.99
N ILE A 585 0.57 43.25 -16.10
CA ILE A 585 0.33 42.16 -15.17
C ILE A 585 0.55 40.83 -15.90
N PHE A 586 1.28 39.94 -15.25
CA PHE A 586 1.55 38.58 -15.71
C PHE A 586 1.12 37.57 -14.67
N THR A 587 0.76 36.36 -15.09
CA THR A 587 0.43 35.22 -14.23
C THR A 587 1.38 34.05 -14.46
N SER A 588 1.60 33.22 -13.44
CA SER A 588 2.47 32.04 -13.51
C SER A 588 2.08 30.99 -12.46
N ASN A 589 2.24 29.71 -12.80
CA ASN A 589 2.07 28.59 -11.87
C ASN A 589 3.39 28.10 -11.25
N ASP A 590 4.53 28.44 -11.85
CA ASP A 590 5.86 27.95 -11.47
C ASP A 590 6.82 29.06 -11.01
N ASN A 591 6.38 30.33 -11.05
CA ASN A 591 7.19 31.51 -10.78
C ASN A 591 8.39 31.67 -11.73
N VAL A 592 8.37 31.02 -12.89
CA VAL A 592 9.43 31.06 -13.91
C VAL A 592 8.85 31.50 -15.24
N ASN A 593 7.82 30.80 -15.71
CA ASN A 593 7.14 31.07 -16.98
C ASN A 593 5.95 31.98 -16.72
N TYR A 594 6.01 33.19 -17.28
CA TYR A 594 5.02 34.24 -17.09
C TYR A 594 4.28 34.54 -18.37
N VAL A 595 2.94 34.64 -18.29
CA VAL A 595 2.07 35.01 -19.40
C VAL A 595 1.39 36.33 -19.07
N SER A 596 1.45 37.30 -19.99
CA SER A 596 0.79 38.60 -19.82
C SER A 596 -0.73 38.43 -19.82
N VAL A 597 -1.40 39.03 -18.85
CA VAL A 597 -2.88 39.04 -18.75
C VAL A 597 -3.46 40.42 -19.01
N GLY A 598 -2.63 41.44 -19.18
CA GLY A 598 -3.05 42.77 -19.63
C GLY A 598 -2.19 43.92 -19.09
N THR A 599 -2.42 45.10 -19.66
CA THR A 599 -1.79 46.36 -19.28
C THR A 599 -2.84 47.36 -18.82
N THR A 600 -2.50 48.24 -17.89
CA THR A 600 -3.37 49.36 -17.51
C THR A 600 -2.56 50.59 -17.09
N THR A 601 -3.20 51.75 -17.14
CA THR A 601 -2.68 53.02 -16.63
C THR A 601 -3.45 53.37 -15.35
N LEU A 602 -2.74 53.42 -14.23
CA LEU A 602 -3.34 53.77 -12.95
C LEU A 602 -3.71 55.27 -12.90
N PRO A 603 -4.85 55.62 -12.28
CA PRO A 603 -5.23 57.01 -12.11
C PRO A 603 -4.29 57.72 -11.13
N GLN A 604 -4.07 59.02 -11.34
CA GLN A 604 -3.28 59.87 -10.45
C GLN A 604 -4.12 60.39 -9.26
N ASN A 605 -4.73 59.48 -8.50
CA ASN A 605 -5.47 59.79 -7.28
C ASN A 605 -5.26 58.67 -6.23
N THR A 606 -5.72 58.90 -5.01
CA THR A 606 -5.54 57.96 -3.89
C THR A 606 -6.68 56.94 -3.76
N ALA A 607 -7.64 56.91 -4.70
CA ALA A 607 -8.72 55.95 -4.66
C ALA A 607 -8.19 54.55 -5.05
N VAL A 608 -8.76 53.53 -4.43
CA VAL A 608 -8.46 52.14 -4.77
C VAL A 608 -8.87 51.88 -6.22
N TYR A 609 -7.94 51.40 -7.02
CA TYR A 609 -8.13 51.07 -8.42
C TYR A 609 -8.10 49.56 -8.61
N ASN A 610 -9.20 48.99 -9.11
CA ASN A 610 -9.32 47.57 -9.39
C ASN A 610 -9.08 47.31 -10.88
N PHE A 611 -8.02 46.58 -11.20
CA PHE A 611 -7.78 46.04 -12.52
C PHE A 611 -8.28 44.60 -12.60
N ASN A 612 -9.44 44.39 -13.22
CA ASN A 612 -9.91 43.04 -13.55
C ASN A 612 -9.24 42.56 -14.83
N PHE A 613 -8.86 41.28 -14.89
CA PHE A 613 -8.24 40.70 -16.07
C PHE A 613 -9.22 40.70 -17.26
N PRO A 614 -8.86 41.31 -18.40
CA PRO A 614 -9.74 41.39 -19.58
C PRO A 614 -10.21 40.03 -20.11
N GLY A 615 -9.39 38.99 -19.96
CA GLY A 615 -9.71 37.62 -20.37
C GLY A 615 -10.59 36.84 -19.38
N GLY A 616 -11.06 37.47 -18.30
CA GLY A 616 -11.77 36.80 -17.21
C GLY A 616 -10.83 36.22 -16.15
N ASN A 617 -11.37 35.38 -15.27
CA ASN A 617 -10.60 34.80 -14.17
C ASN A 617 -9.50 33.87 -14.69
N VAL A 618 -8.31 33.97 -14.09
CA VAL A 618 -7.15 33.14 -14.44
C VAL A 618 -6.79 32.26 -13.24
N SER A 619 -6.66 30.95 -13.46
CA SER A 619 -6.14 30.03 -12.44
C SER A 619 -4.62 30.14 -12.35
N THR A 620 -4.09 30.66 -11.23
CA THR A 620 -2.67 30.97 -11.09
C THR A 620 -2.16 30.81 -9.64
N LYS A 621 -0.85 30.61 -9.45
CA LYS A 621 -0.18 30.67 -8.13
C LYS A 621 0.52 32.00 -7.86
N PHE A 622 1.03 32.62 -8.92
CA PHE A 622 1.82 33.83 -8.86
C PHE A 622 1.26 34.89 -9.81
N VAL A 623 1.35 36.14 -9.40
CA VAL A 623 1.01 37.30 -10.22
C VAL A 623 2.17 38.27 -10.14
N LYS A 624 2.76 38.60 -11.28
CA LYS A 624 3.83 39.59 -11.39
C LYS A 624 3.27 40.87 -11.96
N VAL A 625 3.38 41.95 -11.19
CA VAL A 625 3.11 43.32 -11.64
C VAL A 625 4.44 43.94 -12.05
N VAL A 626 4.51 44.38 -13.30
CA VAL A 626 5.64 45.13 -13.84
C VAL A 626 5.23 46.58 -13.98
N ILE A 627 5.78 47.42 -13.12
CA ILE A 627 5.61 48.87 -13.17
C ILE A 627 6.57 49.42 -14.22
N LYS A 628 6.03 49.96 -15.32
CA LYS A 628 6.80 50.48 -16.45
C LYS A 628 7.30 51.90 -16.21
N ASN A 629 6.50 52.73 -15.55
CA ASN A 629 6.85 54.11 -15.20
C ASN A 629 5.95 54.65 -14.06
N GLY A 630 6.31 55.83 -13.54
CA GLY A 630 5.54 56.58 -12.55
C GLY A 630 5.43 58.06 -12.90
N ALA A 631 4.79 58.84 -12.02
CA ALA A 631 4.73 60.29 -12.10
C ALA A 631 6.13 60.93 -11.97
N ASN A 632 7.01 60.31 -11.17
CA ASN A 632 8.44 60.61 -11.13
C ASN A 632 9.21 59.59 -11.98
N ALA A 633 10.24 60.05 -12.68
CA ALA A 633 11.08 59.20 -13.54
C ALA A 633 12.06 58.29 -12.76
N VAL A 634 12.26 58.56 -11.46
CA VAL A 634 13.28 57.93 -10.61
C VAL A 634 12.67 56.89 -9.66
N TYR A 635 11.46 57.13 -9.14
CA TYR A 635 10.87 56.28 -8.10
C TYR A 635 9.35 56.15 -8.20
N ALA A 636 8.83 55.13 -7.52
CA ALA A 636 7.42 54.82 -7.38
C ALA A 636 7.09 54.41 -5.93
N ASN A 637 5.84 54.58 -5.52
CA ASN A 637 5.32 54.06 -4.26
C ASN A 637 3.85 53.63 -4.41
N LEU A 638 3.46 52.68 -3.56
CA LEU A 638 2.10 52.17 -3.46
C LEU A 638 1.77 51.94 -1.99
N SER A 639 0.55 52.28 -1.59
CA SER A 639 -0.01 51.83 -0.32
C SER A 639 -0.63 50.45 -0.41
N GLU A 640 -1.01 50.00 -1.61
CA GLU A 640 -1.56 48.66 -1.81
C GLU A 640 -1.30 48.14 -3.24
N CYS A 641 -1.06 46.84 -3.34
CA CYS A 641 -0.96 46.03 -4.55
C CYS A 641 -1.40 44.59 -4.21
N ASN A 642 -2.71 44.32 -4.23
CA ASN A 642 -3.31 43.08 -3.70
C ASN A 642 -4.07 42.30 -4.78
N LEU A 643 -4.38 41.02 -4.54
CA LEU A 643 -5.11 40.17 -5.50
C LEU A 643 -6.61 40.21 -5.27
N ILE A 644 -7.36 40.35 -6.37
CA ILE A 644 -8.82 40.23 -6.37
C ILE A 644 -9.17 38.76 -6.58
N LYS A 645 -9.79 38.14 -5.57
CA LYS A 645 -10.31 36.77 -5.64
C LYS A 645 -11.80 36.82 -6.02
N PRO A 646 -12.30 35.86 -6.81
CA PRO A 646 -13.67 35.88 -7.36
C PRO A 646 -14.76 35.75 -6.31
#